data_AF-A0A947A2P8-F1
#
_entry.id   AF-A0A947A2P8-F1
#
_cell.length_a   1.000
_cell.length_b   1.000
_cell.length_c   1.000
_cell.angle_alpha   90.00
_cell.angle_beta   90.00
_cell.angle_gamma   90.00
#
_symmetry.space_group_name_H-M   'P 1'
#
loop_
_entity.id
_entity.type
_entity.pdbx_description
1 polymer ?
#
loop_
_entity_poly.entity_id
_entity_poly.type
_entity_poly.pdbx_seq_one_letter_code
_entity_poly.pdbx_strand_id
1 'polypeptide(L)'
;MSFLTRLQNNKILKNLPFLSFIAFLISSSVLAQENETESKEKVHSVYITSNTALRSKQSNDLILGEIVKASLKEEDSATLVLIGNFVPKNGYPDKDNGRENVEKDLSENLLARINDFKGNIVFTPGYHEWQADAPDNIDDLESFLQDNSRGKFWPNDGCPIESESLGDGVQLILIDSQWYVENWDDHPYINNKCEIKTRAQFREEFNDELEDNQKKTVLVAVHHPVMTNTRLSFWEKMVGAGNQTRRSPQLGELMGILETIARQYNDVIFLSGQDKNLQFIHDDKIEQVIAGITEKASKAKPDEDDGNFAGYEMGYAKLNINRNGSSNIEMHKVLPSGTEKIFSKEISRERPTLEEVSWPETKLGATTSASVYTSEETDKGGFHKTIWGEHYRPLYSKKFEFPVLYLDTLPGNLQVLGAGGGHQSRSLGFIDKDDHEYTLRALEKSALQFLQTTVVTTHYIEDYLENTIAERYVKDFYTTAFPYGTFPAGKFMDELGIFHPNSELYYVPKQEALGVYNEEYGDELYMFEAHVGDENKDLEIFGNADDILNTSDLMLEMRETKDVYVDEAMFIRARLLDMLLGDWDRHEGQYEWAEFEEENGKKRYLPIAKDRDQVFPRTDGFALSMLRLASPPIRAMEQYSETVKRPKWFNHAGYPLDKAFIRNANWQDWQEQVNYIENNITDEVIKDAFDVLPEGIVEDAYVDQIKATMKARRENLEDIARKYYKHLAEFDMFTGTEKDDKFLITRKSNGLTTIELKNEDGELLAEKSYNSNMTREVWIYGLDGDDEFKIVGEGSNLVPLKIIGGEEN
;
A
#
# COMPACT_ATOMS: atom_id res chain seq x y z
N MET A 1 43.39 -33.18 59.48
CA MET A 1 44.77 -33.31 59.99
C MET A 1 45.63 -32.32 59.19
N SER A 2 45.72 -31.05 59.61
CA SER A 2 46.62 -30.49 60.63
C SER A 2 48.12 -30.70 60.34
N PHE A 3 48.78 -29.61 59.93
CA PHE A 3 50.12 -29.09 60.32
C PHE A 3 50.90 -28.56 59.10
N LEU A 4 50.90 -27.24 58.84
CA LEU A 4 51.75 -26.19 59.43
C LEU A 4 53.26 -26.30 59.08
N THR A 5 53.64 -25.41 58.16
CA THR A 5 54.78 -24.47 58.22
C THR A 5 56.26 -24.92 58.07
N ARG A 6 56.90 -24.22 57.12
CA ARG A 6 58.09 -23.34 57.24
C ARG A 6 59.47 -23.83 56.76
N LEU A 7 59.86 -23.18 55.66
CA LEU A 7 61.02 -22.27 55.47
C LEU A 7 62.34 -22.79 54.88
N GLN A 8 62.77 -22.01 53.87
CA GLN A 8 64.15 -21.65 53.47
C GLN A 8 64.94 -22.75 52.74
N ASN A 9 65.46 -22.55 51.52
CA ASN A 9 66.26 -21.40 51.08
C ASN A 9 66.40 -21.28 49.54
N ASN A 10 66.85 -20.08 49.13
CA ASN A 10 67.59 -19.74 47.90
C ASN A 10 66.84 -19.36 46.60
N LYS A 11 66.59 -18.04 46.53
CA LYS A 11 66.79 -17.12 45.40
C LYS A 11 67.55 -17.71 44.19
N ILE A 12 66.86 -17.80 43.04
CA ILE A 12 67.16 -17.13 41.75
C ILE A 12 66.00 -17.50 40.81
N LEU A 13 65.08 -16.56 40.61
CA LEU A 13 64.21 -16.38 39.42
C LEU A 13 63.20 -15.27 39.79
N LYS A 14 63.65 -14.03 39.61
CA LYS A 14 62.77 -12.86 39.59
C LYS A 14 62.03 -12.88 38.25
N ASN A 15 60.74 -12.59 38.30
CA ASN A 15 59.83 -12.24 37.20
C ASN A 15 59.30 -13.39 36.34
N LEU A 16 58.45 -14.23 36.92
CA LEU A 16 57.51 -15.08 36.17
C LEU A 16 56.21 -15.30 37.00
N PRO A 17 55.46 -14.23 37.34
CA PRO A 17 54.00 -14.35 37.20
C PRO A 17 53.32 -13.02 36.79
N PHE A 18 54.02 -12.13 36.09
CA PHE A 18 53.39 -10.91 35.53
C PHE A 18 53.03 -11.07 34.04
N LEU A 19 53.69 -11.96 33.31
CA LEU A 19 53.37 -12.22 31.90
C LEU A 19 52.16 -13.16 31.69
N SER A 20 51.85 -14.07 32.61
CA SER A 20 50.65 -14.93 32.47
C SER A 20 49.34 -14.22 32.83
N PHE A 21 49.39 -13.15 33.63
CA PHE A 21 48.19 -12.34 33.91
C PHE A 21 47.91 -11.34 32.79
N ILE A 22 48.96 -10.84 32.12
CA ILE A 22 48.82 -10.01 30.90
C ILE A 22 48.39 -10.88 29.71
N ALA A 23 48.89 -12.11 29.56
CA ALA A 23 48.45 -13.01 28.50
C ALA A 23 46.97 -13.44 28.67
N PHE A 24 46.49 -13.61 29.92
CA PHE A 24 45.07 -13.94 30.16
C PHE A 24 44.13 -12.73 29.93
N LEU A 25 44.59 -11.51 30.25
CA LEU A 25 43.86 -10.27 29.94
C LEU A 25 43.88 -9.91 28.45
N ILE A 26 44.93 -10.31 27.71
CA ILE A 26 45.00 -10.16 26.25
C ILE A 26 44.19 -11.26 25.55
N SER A 27 44.10 -12.47 26.08
CA SER A 27 43.23 -13.51 25.50
C SER A 27 41.74 -13.30 25.79
N SER A 28 41.38 -12.63 26.88
CA SER A 28 39.98 -12.26 27.17
C SER A 28 39.54 -10.95 26.51
N SER A 29 40.45 -10.18 25.92
CA SER A 29 40.12 -9.02 25.07
C SER A 29 40.14 -9.35 23.58
N VAL A 30 40.83 -10.43 23.17
CA VAL A 30 40.81 -10.90 21.77
C VAL A 30 39.63 -11.85 21.49
N LEU A 31 39.07 -12.53 22.50
CA LEU A 31 37.86 -13.36 22.35
C LEU A 31 36.55 -12.65 22.75
N ALA A 32 36.63 -11.40 23.20
CA ALA A 32 35.48 -10.53 23.44
C ALA A 32 35.35 -9.42 22.37
N GLN A 33 36.09 -9.55 21.27
CA GLN A 33 36.10 -8.61 20.14
C GLN A 33 35.91 -9.38 18.81
N GLU A 34 35.18 -10.50 18.85
CA GLU A 34 34.73 -11.24 17.66
C GLU A 34 33.20 -11.25 17.50
N ASN A 35 32.44 -10.60 18.40
CA ASN A 35 30.97 -10.57 18.37
C ASN A 35 30.38 -9.14 18.42
N GLU A 36 30.98 -8.16 17.74
CA GLU A 36 30.34 -6.86 17.57
C GLU A 36 30.98 -6.11 16.39
N THR A 37 30.58 -6.46 15.17
CA THR A 37 30.58 -5.55 14.01
C THR A 37 29.88 -6.28 12.87
N GLU A 38 28.58 -6.05 12.67
CA GLU A 38 28.11 -5.98 11.29
C GLU A 38 29.01 -4.96 10.59
N SER A 39 29.77 -5.39 9.59
CA SER A 39 30.81 -4.56 9.00
C SER A 39 30.18 -3.29 8.42
N LYS A 40 30.72 -2.11 8.76
CA LYS A 40 30.53 -0.83 8.04
C LYS A 40 31.18 -0.89 6.63
N GLU A 41 30.87 -1.94 5.89
CA GLU A 41 31.26 -2.12 4.50
C GLU A 41 30.28 -1.32 3.64
N LYS A 42 30.83 -0.44 2.79
CA LYS A 42 30.05 0.34 1.84
C LYS A 42 29.55 -0.59 0.72
N VAL A 43 28.24 -0.62 0.52
CA VAL A 43 27.57 -1.47 -0.49
C VAL A 43 27.23 -0.69 -1.77
N HIS A 44 26.90 0.60 -1.65
CA HIS A 44 26.52 1.41 -2.81
C HIS A 44 26.86 2.90 -2.64
N SER A 45 27.13 3.59 -3.74
CA SER A 45 27.37 5.05 -3.77
C SER A 45 26.40 5.77 -4.70
N VAL A 46 25.59 6.68 -4.18
CA VAL A 46 24.64 7.47 -4.97
C VAL A 46 25.13 8.90 -5.13
N TYR A 47 25.33 9.33 -6.38
CA TYR A 47 25.69 10.68 -6.77
C TYR A 47 24.43 11.43 -7.20
N ILE A 48 24.21 12.63 -6.66
CA ILE A 48 22.95 13.35 -6.82
C ILE A 48 23.23 14.75 -7.37
N THR A 49 22.51 15.11 -8.43
CA THR A 49 22.50 16.48 -8.98
C THR A 49 21.20 16.73 -9.75
N SER A 50 20.84 18.00 -9.95
CA SER A 50 19.69 18.40 -10.78
C SER A 50 19.92 19.74 -11.50
N ASN A 51 18.89 20.28 -12.16
CA ASN A 51 18.90 21.63 -12.75
C ASN A 51 20.02 21.83 -13.78
N THR A 52 20.42 20.78 -14.50
CA THR A 52 21.58 20.83 -15.40
C THR A 52 21.36 21.77 -16.59
N ALA A 53 20.13 21.92 -17.09
CA ALA A 53 19.79 22.90 -18.13
C ALA A 53 19.74 24.35 -17.62
N LEU A 54 19.71 24.55 -16.31
CA LEU A 54 19.80 25.88 -15.70
C LEU A 54 21.25 26.32 -15.43
N ARG A 55 22.22 25.44 -15.69
CA ARG A 55 23.65 25.71 -15.54
C ARG A 55 24.28 26.02 -16.89
N SER A 56 25.39 26.74 -16.86
CA SER A 56 26.24 26.89 -18.04
C SER A 56 26.98 25.59 -18.37
N LYS A 57 27.35 25.40 -19.64
CA LYS A 57 28.17 24.27 -20.11
C LYS A 57 29.46 24.10 -19.28
N GLN A 58 30.12 25.19 -18.92
CA GLN A 58 31.33 25.16 -18.08
C GLN A 58 31.05 24.59 -16.69
N SER A 59 29.94 24.98 -16.06
CA SER A 59 29.55 24.46 -14.74
C SER A 59 29.20 22.97 -14.81
N ASN A 60 28.50 22.53 -15.85
CA ASN A 60 28.21 21.12 -16.08
C ASN A 60 29.49 20.30 -16.34
N ASP A 61 30.41 20.82 -17.15
CA ASP A 61 31.71 20.18 -17.42
C ASP A 61 32.49 19.93 -16.11
N LEU A 62 32.47 20.91 -15.19
CA LEU A 62 33.11 20.80 -13.89
C LEU A 62 32.42 19.78 -12.98
N ILE A 63 31.11 19.92 -12.78
CA ILE A 63 30.37 19.09 -11.81
C ILE A 63 30.25 17.64 -12.29
N LEU A 64 29.74 17.43 -13.52
CA LEU A 64 29.55 16.09 -14.07
C LEU A 64 30.90 15.40 -14.30
N GLY A 65 31.93 16.15 -14.71
CA GLY A 65 33.28 15.62 -14.87
C GLY A 65 33.87 15.07 -13.56
N GLU A 66 33.69 15.78 -12.44
CA GLU A 66 34.15 15.28 -11.14
C GLU A 66 33.29 14.14 -10.60
N ILE A 67 31.98 14.10 -10.89
CA ILE A 67 31.12 12.95 -10.59
C ILE A 67 31.59 11.70 -11.33
N VAL A 68 31.80 11.80 -12.65
CA VAL A 68 32.29 10.69 -13.48
C VAL A 68 33.64 10.20 -12.95
N LYS A 69 34.59 11.10 -12.73
CA LYS A 69 35.90 10.76 -12.17
C LYS A 69 35.83 10.11 -10.80
N ALA A 70 34.88 10.50 -9.95
CA ALA A 70 34.64 9.87 -8.67
C ALA A 70 34.05 8.46 -8.82
N SER A 71 33.14 8.25 -9.78
CA SER A 71 32.50 6.95 -10.05
C SER A 71 33.51 5.88 -10.50
N LEU A 72 34.61 6.26 -11.15
CA LEU A 72 35.66 5.33 -11.60
C LEU A 72 36.28 4.50 -10.45
N LYS A 73 36.13 4.94 -9.20
CA LYS A 73 36.61 4.22 -8.00
C LYS A 73 35.58 3.27 -7.41
N GLU A 74 34.32 3.42 -7.80
CA GLU A 74 33.16 2.69 -7.26
C GLU A 74 32.70 1.56 -8.20
N GLU A 75 33.24 1.53 -9.43
CA GLU A 75 32.90 0.55 -10.47
C GLU A 75 31.38 0.47 -10.70
N ASP A 76 30.77 -0.70 -10.56
CA ASP A 76 29.34 -0.90 -10.82
C ASP A 76 28.46 -0.60 -9.60
N SER A 77 29.03 -0.41 -8.41
CA SER A 77 28.33 -0.09 -7.16
C SER A 77 28.07 1.41 -6.99
N ALA A 78 27.75 2.09 -8.09
CA ALA A 78 27.42 3.50 -8.09
C ALA A 78 26.18 3.82 -8.92
N THR A 79 25.39 4.81 -8.49
CA THR A 79 24.27 5.34 -9.27
C THR A 79 24.38 6.86 -9.35
N LEU A 80 24.19 7.42 -10.54
CA LEU A 80 23.96 8.86 -10.74
C LEU A 80 22.45 9.10 -10.86
N VAL A 81 21.88 9.86 -9.93
CA VAL A 81 20.47 10.27 -9.96
C VAL A 81 20.38 11.74 -10.38
N LEU A 82 19.72 11.99 -11.51
CA LEU A 82 19.51 13.30 -12.12
C LEU A 82 18.07 13.77 -11.90
N ILE A 83 17.86 14.66 -10.93
CA ILE A 83 16.51 14.96 -10.39
C ILE A 83 15.88 16.21 -11.03
N GLY A 84 15.44 16.08 -12.26
CA GLY A 84 14.62 17.05 -12.98
C GLY A 84 15.33 18.35 -13.42
N ASN A 85 14.63 19.11 -14.25
CA ASN A 85 15.07 20.35 -14.90
C ASN A 85 16.40 20.19 -15.67
N PHE A 86 16.55 19.08 -16.38
CA PHE A 86 17.64 18.85 -17.32
C PHE A 86 17.29 19.22 -18.76
N VAL A 87 16.03 19.61 -19.03
CA VAL A 87 15.63 20.34 -20.25
C VAL A 87 15.47 21.85 -19.98
N PRO A 88 15.55 22.71 -21.02
CA PRO A 88 15.33 24.14 -20.88
C PRO A 88 13.97 24.48 -20.29
N LYS A 89 13.81 25.72 -19.78
CA LYS A 89 12.56 26.19 -19.16
C LYS A 89 11.29 26.05 -20.01
N ASN A 90 11.48 25.94 -21.32
CA ASN A 90 10.41 25.87 -22.30
C ASN A 90 9.99 24.42 -22.57
N GLY A 91 10.57 23.45 -21.86
CA GLY A 91 10.33 22.03 -22.03
C GLY A 91 11.06 21.39 -23.20
N TYR A 92 10.63 20.17 -23.49
CA TYR A 92 11.06 19.36 -24.63
C TYR A 92 9.96 19.42 -25.70
N PRO A 93 10.06 20.30 -26.71
CA PRO A 93 8.97 20.56 -27.64
C PRO A 93 8.78 19.43 -28.67
N ASP A 94 7.69 19.49 -29.43
CA ASP A 94 7.44 18.61 -30.56
C ASP A 94 8.55 18.68 -31.65
N LYS A 95 8.58 17.68 -32.53
CA LYS A 95 9.59 17.55 -33.61
C LYS A 95 9.64 18.76 -34.55
N ASP A 96 8.50 19.40 -34.80
CA ASP A 96 8.38 20.50 -35.77
C ASP A 96 8.73 21.86 -35.15
N ASN A 97 8.77 21.97 -33.82
CA ASN A 97 8.90 23.21 -33.06
C ASN A 97 10.18 23.29 -32.21
N GLY A 98 11.33 22.92 -32.79
CA GLY A 98 12.64 23.22 -32.23
C GLY A 98 13.24 22.15 -31.32
N ARG A 99 12.68 20.93 -31.31
CA ARG A 99 13.22 19.75 -30.60
C ARG A 99 14.69 19.50 -30.88
N GLU A 100 15.13 19.61 -32.14
CA GLU A 100 16.53 19.40 -32.54
C GLU A 100 17.52 20.26 -31.73
N ASN A 101 17.13 21.50 -31.36
CA ASN A 101 18.00 22.36 -30.55
C ASN A 101 18.10 21.86 -29.10
N VAL A 102 17.00 21.34 -28.54
CA VAL A 102 16.98 20.78 -27.19
C VAL A 102 17.72 19.45 -27.13
N GLU A 103 17.51 18.55 -28.09
CA GLU A 103 18.25 17.29 -28.24
C GLU A 103 19.76 17.53 -28.37
N LYS A 104 20.15 18.53 -29.17
CA LYS A 104 21.55 18.92 -29.31
C LYS A 104 22.11 19.46 -28.00
N ASP A 105 21.36 20.30 -27.28
CA ASP A 105 21.78 20.83 -25.99
C ASP A 105 21.95 19.70 -24.96
N LEU A 106 20.98 18.78 -24.86
CA LEU A 106 21.05 17.59 -24.00
C LEU A 106 22.28 16.72 -24.33
N SER A 107 22.47 16.42 -25.60
CA SER A 107 23.60 15.62 -26.08
C SER A 107 24.94 16.27 -25.69
N GLU A 108 25.07 17.57 -25.96
CA GLU A 108 26.33 18.28 -25.76
C GLU A 108 26.58 18.68 -24.31
N ASN A 109 25.57 19.07 -23.54
CA ASN A 109 25.73 19.64 -22.19
C ASN A 109 25.51 18.63 -21.07
N LEU A 110 24.88 17.49 -21.35
CA LEU A 110 24.57 16.46 -20.36
C LEU A 110 25.11 15.09 -20.75
N LEU A 111 24.58 14.47 -21.82
CA LEU A 111 24.83 13.06 -22.13
C LEU A 111 26.32 12.78 -22.41
N ALA A 112 26.96 13.63 -23.22
CA ALA A 112 28.39 13.49 -23.51
C ALA A 112 29.29 13.61 -22.27
N ARG A 113 28.81 14.22 -21.17
CA ARG A 113 29.59 14.42 -19.94
C ARG A 113 29.45 13.26 -18.95
N ILE A 114 28.38 12.49 -19.06
CA ILE A 114 28.09 11.38 -18.16
C ILE A 114 28.32 10.01 -18.82
N ASN A 115 28.63 9.97 -20.12
CA ASN A 115 28.84 8.72 -20.87
C ASN A 115 29.88 7.78 -20.24
N ASP A 116 30.94 8.34 -19.63
CA ASP A 116 32.01 7.58 -19.00
C ASP A 116 31.73 7.24 -17.51
N PHE A 117 30.57 7.62 -16.97
CA PHE A 117 30.13 7.23 -15.62
C PHE A 117 30.09 5.71 -15.50
N LYS A 118 30.63 5.16 -14.40
CA LYS A 118 30.59 3.73 -14.07
C LYS A 118 29.49 3.46 -13.05
N GLY A 119 28.67 2.42 -13.29
CA GLY A 119 27.44 2.15 -12.53
C GLY A 119 26.14 2.48 -13.26
N ASN A 120 25.07 2.85 -12.57
CA ASN A 120 23.76 3.15 -13.16
C ASN A 120 23.53 4.66 -13.33
N ILE A 121 22.77 5.07 -14.34
CA ILE A 121 22.36 6.47 -14.52
C ILE A 121 20.83 6.46 -14.54
N VAL A 122 20.21 7.29 -13.72
CA VAL A 122 18.76 7.41 -13.64
C VAL A 122 18.38 8.89 -13.75
N PHE A 123 17.46 9.19 -14.65
CA PHE A 123 16.84 10.50 -14.82
C PHE A 123 15.44 10.45 -14.24
N THR A 124 15.00 11.54 -13.61
CA THR A 124 13.60 11.68 -13.17
C THR A 124 13.07 13.06 -13.50
N PRO A 125 11.82 13.19 -14.00
CA PRO A 125 11.29 14.46 -14.46
C PRO A 125 11.20 15.51 -13.35
N GLY A 126 11.29 16.78 -13.76
CA GLY A 126 10.98 17.94 -12.95
C GLY A 126 10.00 18.87 -13.64
N TYR A 127 9.87 20.08 -13.12
CA TYR A 127 8.90 21.05 -13.64
C TYR A 127 9.10 21.35 -15.14
N HIS A 128 10.36 21.49 -15.59
CA HIS A 128 10.65 21.85 -16.98
C HIS A 128 10.27 20.75 -17.98
N GLU A 129 10.47 19.48 -17.62
CA GLU A 129 10.14 18.35 -18.48
C GLU A 129 8.64 18.33 -18.84
N TRP A 130 7.79 18.91 -17.97
CA TRP A 130 6.35 19.05 -18.20
C TRP A 130 5.92 20.28 -19.02
N GLN A 131 6.82 21.19 -19.42
CA GLN A 131 6.42 22.51 -19.98
C GLN A 131 6.12 22.56 -21.48
N ALA A 132 6.20 21.43 -22.19
CA ALA A 132 5.85 21.38 -23.60
C ALA A 132 5.05 20.11 -23.86
N ASP A 133 3.72 20.20 -23.95
CA ASP A 133 2.78 19.11 -24.26
C ASP A 133 3.09 17.77 -23.55
N ALA A 134 3.20 17.81 -22.23
CA ALA A 134 3.29 16.61 -21.41
C ALA A 134 1.90 15.94 -21.20
N PRO A 135 1.84 14.61 -21.02
CA PRO A 135 2.98 13.68 -20.92
C PRO A 135 3.57 13.19 -22.25
N ASP A 136 2.94 13.45 -23.41
CA ASP A 136 3.41 12.90 -24.71
C ASP A 136 4.88 13.23 -25.02
N ASN A 137 5.28 14.47 -24.80
CA ASN A 137 6.67 14.86 -25.03
C ASN A 137 7.63 14.34 -23.93
N ILE A 138 7.12 13.90 -22.78
CA ILE A 138 7.93 13.21 -21.76
C ILE A 138 8.32 11.82 -22.28
N ASP A 139 7.39 11.09 -22.90
CA ASP A 139 7.66 9.80 -23.55
C ASP A 139 8.70 9.93 -24.68
N ASP A 140 8.55 10.96 -25.53
CA ASP A 140 9.54 11.25 -26.58
C ASP A 140 10.92 11.63 -25.99
N LEU A 141 10.96 12.31 -24.83
CA LEU A 141 12.20 12.67 -24.13
C LEU A 141 12.85 11.43 -23.51
N GLU A 142 12.07 10.57 -22.88
CA GLU A 142 12.49 9.26 -22.39
C GLU A 142 13.16 8.46 -23.51
N SER A 143 12.45 8.28 -24.63
CA SER A 143 12.96 7.58 -25.81
C SER A 143 14.31 8.16 -26.27
N PHE A 144 14.40 9.49 -26.39
CA PHE A 144 15.64 10.16 -26.78
C PHE A 144 16.80 9.89 -25.79
N LEU A 145 16.56 9.96 -24.48
CA LEU A 145 17.59 9.76 -23.47
C LEU A 145 18.08 8.31 -23.43
N GLN A 146 17.18 7.34 -23.60
CA GLN A 146 17.50 5.91 -23.59
C GLN A 146 18.16 5.44 -24.89
N ASP A 147 17.84 6.06 -26.04
CA ASP A 147 18.51 5.79 -27.32
C ASP A 147 19.94 6.36 -27.38
N ASN A 148 20.18 7.46 -26.67
CA ASN A 148 21.44 8.21 -26.75
C ASN A 148 22.32 8.06 -25.49
N SER A 149 21.89 7.28 -24.51
CA SER A 149 22.65 7.01 -23.29
C SER A 149 22.30 5.65 -22.71
N ARG A 150 23.06 5.21 -21.70
CA ARG A 150 22.76 4.00 -20.92
C ARG A 150 21.91 4.28 -19.68
N GLY A 151 21.41 5.50 -19.55
CA GLY A 151 20.59 5.90 -18.42
C GLY A 151 19.13 5.57 -18.65
N LYS A 152 18.42 5.26 -17.56
CA LYS A 152 16.99 5.01 -17.54
C LYS A 152 16.24 6.29 -17.15
N PHE A 153 15.06 6.50 -17.70
CA PHE A 153 14.19 7.60 -17.29
C PHE A 153 13.03 7.03 -16.47
N TRP A 154 12.90 7.47 -15.24
CA TRP A 154 11.88 6.97 -14.31
C TRP A 154 11.19 8.09 -13.52
N PRO A 155 9.87 8.01 -13.32
CA PRO A 155 8.97 6.98 -13.85
C PRO A 155 8.82 7.07 -15.39
N ASN A 156 8.55 5.95 -16.05
CA ASN A 156 8.37 5.87 -17.51
C ASN A 156 6.97 6.36 -17.91
N ASP A 157 6.79 6.64 -19.19
CA ASP A 157 5.49 6.92 -19.81
C ASP A 157 4.72 8.12 -19.19
N GLY A 158 5.41 8.97 -18.42
CA GLY A 158 4.81 10.08 -17.67
C GLY A 158 4.03 9.66 -16.42
N CYS A 159 4.30 8.47 -15.90
CA CYS A 159 3.62 7.89 -14.74
C CYS A 159 4.11 8.46 -13.40
N PRO A 160 3.37 8.25 -12.29
CA PRO A 160 3.63 8.99 -11.05
C PRO A 160 4.76 8.43 -10.19
N ILE A 161 5.03 7.13 -10.27
CA ILE A 161 5.96 6.43 -9.40
C ILE A 161 6.56 5.23 -10.13
N GLU A 162 7.81 4.90 -9.79
CA GLU A 162 8.53 3.72 -10.26
C GLU A 162 9.57 3.32 -9.20
N SER A 163 9.84 2.04 -9.04
CA SER A 163 10.75 1.51 -8.03
C SER A 163 11.84 0.64 -8.66
N GLU A 164 13.11 0.90 -8.33
CA GLU A 164 14.26 0.18 -8.85
C GLU A 164 15.22 -0.25 -7.73
N SER A 165 15.55 -1.55 -7.68
CA SER A 165 16.60 -2.04 -6.77
C SER A 165 17.98 -1.63 -7.28
N LEU A 166 18.78 -1.01 -6.40
CA LEU A 166 20.15 -0.61 -6.72
C LEU A 166 21.20 -1.66 -6.34
N GLY A 167 20.79 -2.81 -5.79
CA GLY A 167 21.67 -3.87 -5.28
C GLY A 167 21.34 -4.28 -3.85
N ASP A 168 22.25 -5.03 -3.22
CA ASP A 168 22.05 -5.65 -1.90
C ASP A 168 21.64 -4.63 -0.82
N GLY A 169 20.35 -4.64 -0.48
CA GLY A 169 19.79 -3.86 0.63
C GLY A 169 19.48 -2.39 0.30
N VAL A 170 19.45 -1.97 -0.97
CA VAL A 170 19.14 -0.58 -1.37
C VAL A 170 18.03 -0.53 -2.40
N GLN A 171 17.00 0.28 -2.13
CA GLN A 171 15.89 0.55 -3.05
C GLN A 171 15.87 2.02 -3.45
N LEU A 172 15.58 2.33 -4.71
CA LEU A 172 15.35 3.67 -5.21
C LEU A 172 13.91 3.78 -5.74
N ILE A 173 13.09 4.58 -5.06
CA ILE A 173 11.75 4.94 -5.51
C ILE A 173 11.83 6.32 -6.17
N LEU A 174 11.31 6.47 -7.37
CA LEU A 174 11.27 7.71 -8.12
C LEU A 174 9.84 8.21 -8.22
N ILE A 175 9.61 9.49 -7.90
CA ILE A 175 8.28 10.09 -7.84
C ILE A 175 8.22 11.31 -8.74
N ASP A 176 7.30 11.28 -9.72
CA ASP A 176 6.93 12.47 -10.48
C ASP A 176 5.98 13.35 -9.66
N SER A 177 6.58 14.23 -8.86
CA SER A 177 5.80 15.25 -8.12
C SER A 177 5.02 16.22 -9.01
N GLN A 178 5.39 16.38 -10.29
CA GLN A 178 4.70 17.29 -11.21
C GLN A 178 3.40 16.67 -11.73
N TRP A 179 3.39 15.37 -12.01
CA TRP A 179 2.17 14.60 -12.29
C TRP A 179 1.08 14.84 -11.23
N TYR A 180 1.46 14.81 -9.94
CA TYR A 180 0.51 14.95 -8.84
C TYR A 180 -0.06 16.37 -8.74
N VAL A 181 0.74 17.39 -9.02
CA VAL A 181 0.29 18.79 -8.89
C VAL A 181 -0.34 19.34 -10.16
N GLU A 182 -0.25 18.62 -11.29
CA GLU A 182 -0.85 19.11 -12.53
C GLU A 182 -2.38 19.12 -12.51
N ASN A 183 -2.93 20.04 -13.30
CA ASN A 183 -4.36 20.09 -13.52
C ASN A 183 -4.80 19.03 -14.54
N TRP A 184 -5.31 17.90 -14.06
CA TRP A 184 -5.72 16.80 -14.93
C TRP A 184 -6.92 17.14 -15.83
N ASP A 185 -7.68 18.19 -15.51
CA ASP A 185 -8.72 18.69 -16.43
C ASP A 185 -8.11 19.29 -17.72
N ASP A 186 -6.88 19.80 -17.65
CA ASP A 186 -6.14 20.32 -18.79
C ASP A 186 -5.33 19.20 -19.51
N HIS A 187 -5.20 18.03 -18.88
CA HIS A 187 -4.48 16.85 -19.38
C HIS A 187 -5.33 15.58 -19.18
N PRO A 188 -6.48 15.43 -19.86
CA PRO A 188 -7.43 14.34 -19.59
C PRO A 188 -6.86 12.93 -19.80
N TYR A 189 -5.81 12.81 -20.61
CA TYR A 189 -5.15 11.56 -21.01
C TYR A 189 -3.84 11.28 -20.26
N ILE A 190 -3.54 12.08 -19.23
CA ILE A 190 -2.29 12.00 -18.45
C ILE A 190 -1.98 10.61 -17.89
N ASN A 191 -3.02 9.81 -17.63
CA ASN A 191 -2.90 8.50 -16.98
C ASN A 191 -3.13 7.33 -17.93
N ASN A 192 -3.26 7.53 -19.24
CA ASN A 192 -3.67 6.47 -20.16
C ASN A 192 -2.74 5.25 -20.12
N LYS A 193 -1.42 5.50 -20.09
CA LYS A 193 -0.40 4.46 -20.05
C LYS A 193 -0.03 3.97 -18.64
N CYS A 194 -0.59 4.57 -17.59
CA CYS A 194 -0.21 4.28 -16.21
C CYS A 194 -1.21 3.35 -15.54
N GLU A 195 -0.76 2.42 -14.70
CA GLU A 195 -1.67 1.61 -13.88
C GLU A 195 -2.40 2.48 -12.85
N ILE A 196 -1.69 3.44 -12.28
CA ILE A 196 -2.22 4.42 -11.34
C ILE A 196 -3.02 5.49 -12.09
N LYS A 197 -4.34 5.48 -11.88
CA LYS A 197 -5.28 6.42 -12.51
C LYS A 197 -5.73 7.54 -11.57
N THR A 198 -5.42 7.45 -10.27
CA THR A 198 -5.87 8.42 -9.26
C THR A 198 -4.79 8.78 -8.25
N ARG A 199 -4.90 9.97 -7.65
CA ARG A 199 -4.02 10.39 -6.54
C ARG A 199 -4.15 9.53 -5.29
N ALA A 200 -5.31 8.88 -5.10
CA ALA A 200 -5.52 7.96 -3.99
C ALA A 200 -4.72 6.66 -4.19
N GLN A 201 -4.78 6.09 -5.40
CA GLN A 201 -3.96 4.94 -5.79
C GLN A 201 -2.46 5.25 -5.68
N PHE A 202 -2.01 6.43 -6.11
CA PHE A 202 -0.60 6.83 -5.92
C PHE A 202 -0.16 6.79 -4.44
N ARG A 203 -1.04 7.22 -3.53
CA ARG A 203 -0.74 7.21 -2.10
C ARG A 203 -0.63 5.79 -1.54
N GLU A 204 -1.51 4.89 -2.01
CA GLU A 204 -1.49 3.47 -1.66
C GLU A 204 -0.21 2.82 -2.19
N GLU A 205 0.08 2.99 -3.49
CA GLU A 205 1.30 2.49 -4.11
C GLU A 205 2.57 2.96 -3.37
N PHE A 206 2.67 4.25 -3.04
CA PHE A 206 3.84 4.74 -2.32
C PHE A 206 4.00 4.13 -0.93
N ASN A 207 2.89 3.80 -0.25
CA ASN A 207 2.97 3.09 1.02
C ASN A 207 3.44 1.65 0.82
N ASP A 208 2.89 0.95 -0.16
CA ASP A 208 3.17 -0.45 -0.44
C ASP A 208 4.63 -0.63 -0.85
N GLU A 209 5.16 0.29 -1.67
CA GLU A 209 6.60 0.34 -2.01
C GLU A 209 7.52 0.53 -0.80
N LEU A 210 7.09 1.21 0.27
CA LEU A 210 7.87 1.29 1.51
C LEU A 210 7.70 0.04 2.38
N GLU A 211 6.51 -0.55 2.41
CA GLU A 211 6.18 -1.78 3.14
C GLU A 211 7.03 -2.95 2.65
N ASP A 212 7.07 -3.15 1.32
CA ASP A 212 7.82 -4.22 0.65
C ASP A 212 9.33 -4.08 0.82
N ASN A 213 9.79 -2.83 1.01
CA ASN A 213 11.21 -2.50 1.06
C ASN A 213 11.70 -2.12 2.48
N GLN A 214 10.92 -2.39 3.53
CA GLN A 214 11.24 -2.01 4.92
C GLN A 214 12.57 -2.57 5.47
N LYS A 215 13.13 -3.62 4.85
CA LYS A 215 14.45 -4.21 5.19
C LYS A 215 15.63 -3.57 4.46
N LYS A 216 15.36 -2.67 3.51
CA LYS A 216 16.37 -1.99 2.67
C LYS A 216 16.53 -0.54 3.11
N THR A 217 17.64 0.08 2.73
CA THR A 217 17.75 1.54 2.71
C THR A 217 16.98 2.05 1.51
N VAL A 218 15.90 2.79 1.75
CA VAL A 218 15.02 3.31 0.71
C VAL A 218 15.37 4.76 0.41
N LEU A 219 15.67 5.03 -0.86
CA LEU A 219 15.92 6.37 -1.38
C LEU A 219 14.70 6.81 -2.16
N VAL A 220 14.13 7.96 -1.82
CA VAL A 220 12.98 8.51 -2.56
C VAL A 220 13.42 9.73 -3.35
N ALA A 221 13.59 9.57 -4.65
CA ALA A 221 13.93 10.66 -5.57
C ALA A 221 12.67 11.39 -6.02
N VAL A 222 12.52 12.65 -5.62
CA VAL A 222 11.37 13.48 -5.93
C VAL A 222 11.81 14.90 -6.24
N HIS A 223 11.39 15.46 -7.37
CA HIS A 223 11.90 16.76 -7.83
C HIS A 223 11.66 17.89 -6.82
N HIS A 224 10.43 18.02 -6.35
CA HIS A 224 10.05 18.97 -5.31
C HIS A 224 10.47 18.47 -3.92
N PRO A 225 11.17 19.28 -3.11
CA PRO A 225 11.66 18.84 -1.82
C PRO A 225 10.56 18.67 -0.77
N VAL A 226 10.52 17.49 -0.15
CA VAL A 226 9.69 17.15 1.03
C VAL A 226 10.14 17.91 2.26
N MET A 227 11.36 18.45 2.32
CA MET A 227 11.78 19.43 3.34
C MET A 227 12.65 20.49 2.69
N THR A 228 12.46 21.77 3.01
CA THR A 228 13.37 22.82 2.50
C THR A 228 13.50 24.00 3.43
N ASN A 229 14.75 24.45 3.62
CA ASN A 229 15.07 25.70 4.31
C ASN A 229 15.25 26.88 3.34
N THR A 230 14.98 26.71 2.04
CA THR A 230 15.08 27.76 1.02
C THR A 230 14.11 28.90 1.32
N ARG A 231 14.62 30.12 1.27
CA ARG A 231 13.78 31.32 1.50
C ARG A 231 12.94 31.59 0.26
N LEU A 232 11.62 31.61 0.46
CA LEU A 232 10.70 32.19 -0.52
C LEU A 232 11.07 33.66 -0.79
N SER A 233 11.04 34.02 -2.07
CA SER A 233 11.23 35.37 -2.56
C SER A 233 10.13 36.32 -2.05
N PHE A 234 10.37 37.62 -2.15
CA PHE A 234 9.41 38.64 -1.74
C PHE A 234 8.06 38.52 -2.49
N TRP A 235 8.11 38.21 -3.78
CA TRP A 235 6.91 38.07 -4.62
C TRP A 235 6.11 36.82 -4.27
N GLU A 236 6.78 35.68 -4.08
CA GLU A 236 6.14 34.43 -3.59
C GLU A 236 5.54 34.60 -2.19
N LYS A 237 6.12 35.49 -1.37
CA LYS A 237 5.56 35.83 -0.05
C LYS A 237 4.31 36.69 -0.13
N MET A 238 4.22 37.61 -1.10
CA MET A 238 3.19 38.64 -1.18
C MET A 238 1.96 38.26 -2.01
N VAL A 239 2.14 37.58 -3.15
CA VAL A 239 1.06 37.32 -4.12
C VAL A 239 0.42 35.94 -3.91
N GLY A 240 0.93 35.17 -2.95
CA GLY A 240 0.78 33.71 -2.94
C GLY A 240 1.91 33.10 -3.76
N ALA A 241 2.45 31.97 -3.31
CA ALA A 241 3.55 31.35 -4.04
C ALA A 241 2.99 30.53 -5.20
N GLY A 242 3.74 30.44 -6.31
CA GLY A 242 3.31 29.72 -7.50
C GLY A 242 3.02 28.24 -7.19
N ASN A 243 2.38 27.55 -8.14
CA ASN A 243 2.07 26.12 -8.07
C ASN A 243 3.28 25.24 -7.74
N GLN A 244 4.49 25.72 -8.01
CA GLN A 244 5.78 25.02 -7.83
C GLN A 244 6.43 25.20 -6.43
N THR A 245 5.67 25.61 -5.42
CA THR A 245 6.22 25.82 -4.06
C THR A 245 5.29 25.22 -3.00
N ARG A 246 5.80 24.90 -1.81
CA ARG A 246 5.01 24.25 -0.74
C ARG A 246 3.86 25.08 -0.16
N ARG A 247 3.65 26.32 -0.61
CA ARG A 247 2.41 27.05 -0.29
C ARG A 247 1.27 26.73 -1.27
N SER A 248 1.56 26.06 -2.38
CA SER A 248 0.56 25.44 -3.23
C SER A 248 -0.16 24.37 -2.41
N PRO A 249 -1.50 24.39 -2.30
CA PRO A 249 -2.24 23.40 -1.53
C PRO A 249 -1.94 21.96 -1.96
N GLN A 250 -1.93 21.70 -3.27
CA GLN A 250 -1.70 20.36 -3.83
C GLN A 250 -0.28 19.86 -3.56
N LEU A 251 0.73 20.74 -3.70
CA LEU A 251 2.10 20.36 -3.40
C LEU A 251 2.31 20.18 -1.90
N GLY A 252 1.69 21.03 -1.07
CA GLY A 252 1.71 20.88 0.38
C GLY A 252 1.09 19.55 0.83
N GLU A 253 -0.03 19.17 0.22
CA GLU A 253 -0.68 17.88 0.44
C GLU A 253 0.22 16.71 0.06
N LEU A 254 0.79 16.70 -1.16
CA LEU A 254 1.72 15.64 -1.59
C LEU A 254 2.90 15.51 -0.62
N MET A 255 3.60 16.61 -0.33
CA MET A 255 4.76 16.56 0.54
C MET A 255 4.39 16.08 1.95
N GLY A 256 3.21 16.47 2.46
CA GLY A 256 2.69 15.99 3.74
C GLY A 256 2.36 14.49 3.72
N ILE A 257 1.80 13.97 2.62
CA ILE A 257 1.56 12.54 2.41
C ILE A 257 2.89 11.77 2.42
N LEU A 258 3.85 12.19 1.60
CA LEU A 258 5.17 11.54 1.49
C LEU A 258 5.90 11.52 2.83
N GLU A 259 5.93 12.65 3.53
CA GLU A 259 6.53 12.76 4.85
C GLU A 259 5.82 11.86 5.87
N THR A 260 4.49 11.86 5.89
CA THR A 260 3.70 11.08 6.85
C THR A 260 3.86 9.58 6.68
N ILE A 261 3.87 9.10 5.43
CA ILE A 261 4.07 7.69 5.13
C ILE A 261 5.52 7.30 5.45
N ALA A 262 6.51 8.08 5.00
CA ALA A 262 7.92 7.78 5.26
C ALA A 262 8.29 7.74 6.76
N ARG A 263 7.64 8.53 7.64
CA ARG A 263 7.89 8.52 9.09
C ARG A 263 7.56 7.18 9.77
N GLN A 264 6.71 6.37 9.15
CA GLN A 264 6.33 5.05 9.66
C GLN A 264 7.45 4.01 9.45
N TYR A 265 8.42 4.31 8.58
CA TYR A 265 9.52 3.43 8.23
C TYR A 265 10.86 4.00 8.71
N ASN A 266 11.81 3.13 9.08
CA ASN A 266 13.04 3.57 9.74
C ASN A 266 14.16 4.00 8.77
N ASP A 267 14.08 3.62 7.49
CA ASP A 267 15.23 3.66 6.55
C ASP A 267 14.98 4.48 5.27
N VAL A 268 14.20 5.56 5.34
CA VAL A 268 13.84 6.40 4.17
C VAL A 268 14.67 7.69 4.08
N ILE A 269 15.24 7.99 2.90
CA ILE A 269 16.00 9.22 2.62
C ILE A 269 15.46 9.88 1.35
N PHE A 270 15.00 11.12 1.43
CA PHE A 270 14.53 11.89 0.28
C PHE A 270 15.68 12.56 -0.47
N LEU A 271 15.65 12.47 -1.80
CA LEU A 271 16.58 13.12 -2.72
C LEU A 271 15.78 14.10 -3.60
N SER A 272 16.17 15.37 -3.66
CA SER A 272 15.41 16.37 -4.41
C SER A 272 16.27 17.39 -5.17
N GLY A 273 15.63 18.06 -6.13
CA GLY A 273 16.33 18.83 -7.15
C GLY A 273 15.83 20.25 -7.43
N GLN A 274 14.61 20.64 -7.04
CA GLN A 274 14.02 21.93 -7.44
C GLN A 274 14.81 23.15 -6.92
N ASP A 275 15.26 23.11 -5.68
CA ASP A 275 15.93 24.27 -5.08
C ASP A 275 17.35 24.49 -5.62
N LYS A 276 17.69 25.76 -5.84
CA LYS A 276 18.96 26.19 -6.44
C LYS A 276 20.09 26.28 -5.42
N ASN A 277 20.28 25.26 -4.60
CA ASN A 277 21.33 25.18 -3.57
C ASN A 277 21.64 23.70 -3.23
N LEU A 278 22.59 23.50 -2.33
CA LEU A 278 22.84 22.20 -1.70
C LEU A 278 22.29 22.25 -0.28
N GLN A 279 21.49 21.26 0.14
CA GLN A 279 20.99 21.21 1.52
C GLN A 279 20.96 19.79 2.06
N PHE A 280 21.26 19.66 3.36
CA PHE A 280 20.92 18.49 4.15
C PHE A 280 19.97 18.96 5.23
N ILE A 281 18.84 18.28 5.34
CA ILE A 281 17.81 18.57 6.34
C ILE A 281 17.45 17.27 7.02
N HIS A 282 17.33 17.33 8.34
CA HIS A 282 16.88 16.24 9.19
C HIS A 282 15.75 16.78 10.06
N ASP A 283 14.63 16.06 10.07
CA ASP A 283 13.49 16.31 10.95
C ASP A 283 12.94 14.97 11.42
N ASP A 284 12.93 14.76 12.74
CA ASP A 284 12.60 13.49 13.39
C ASP A 284 13.34 12.27 12.80
N LYS A 285 12.63 11.39 12.07
CA LYS A 285 13.20 10.17 11.45
C LYS A 285 13.54 10.33 9.97
N ILE A 286 13.29 11.50 9.37
CA ILE A 286 13.43 11.70 7.93
C ILE A 286 14.63 12.59 7.61
N GLU A 287 15.36 12.18 6.58
CA GLU A 287 16.46 12.93 5.98
C GLU A 287 16.09 13.36 4.58
N GLN A 288 16.45 14.60 4.25
CA GLN A 288 16.30 15.19 2.94
C GLN A 288 17.64 15.72 2.46
N VAL A 289 18.03 15.25 1.28
CA VAL A 289 19.17 15.75 0.52
C VAL A 289 18.65 16.56 -0.67
N ILE A 290 19.14 17.78 -0.83
CA ILE A 290 18.83 18.63 -1.98
C ILE A 290 20.13 18.94 -2.72
N ALA A 291 20.16 18.69 -4.04
CA ALA A 291 21.36 18.83 -4.87
C ALA A 291 21.14 19.62 -6.17
N GLY A 292 20.45 20.76 -6.09
CA GLY A 292 20.03 21.53 -7.27
C GLY A 292 20.76 22.82 -7.56
N ILE A 293 21.99 22.97 -7.06
CA ILE A 293 22.80 24.19 -7.20
C ILE A 293 22.89 24.71 -8.66
N THR A 294 22.83 26.03 -8.83
CA THR A 294 23.04 26.76 -10.11
C THR A 294 23.87 28.02 -9.85
N GLU A 295 24.28 28.75 -10.89
CA GLU A 295 25.11 29.96 -10.77
C GLU A 295 24.40 31.06 -9.96
N LYS A 296 23.07 31.01 -9.93
CA LYS A 296 22.21 31.93 -9.17
C LYS A 296 21.61 31.20 -7.98
N ALA A 297 22.46 30.89 -7.00
CA ALA A 297 22.06 30.11 -5.84
C ALA A 297 20.96 30.81 -5.00
N SER A 298 19.96 30.04 -4.59
CA SER A 298 18.89 30.49 -3.70
C SER A 298 19.34 30.43 -2.24
N LYS A 299 19.08 31.49 -1.46
CA LYS A 299 19.45 31.53 -0.04
C LYS A 299 18.54 30.64 0.80
N ALA A 300 19.12 29.91 1.74
CA ALA A 300 18.39 29.11 2.73
C ALA A 300 18.58 29.67 4.16
N LYS A 301 17.86 29.11 5.13
CA LYS A 301 18.04 29.38 6.57
C LYS A 301 18.05 28.04 7.32
N PRO A 302 19.14 27.27 7.26
CA PRO A 302 19.22 25.99 7.97
C PRO A 302 19.21 26.22 9.48
N ASP A 303 18.65 25.26 10.21
CA ASP A 303 18.84 25.14 11.65
C ASP A 303 20.10 24.30 11.93
N GLU A 304 21.23 24.97 12.15
CA GLU A 304 22.53 24.30 12.34
C GLU A 304 22.59 23.51 13.66
N ASP A 305 21.78 23.88 14.65
CA ASP A 305 21.73 23.20 15.95
C ASP A 305 21.12 21.79 15.81
N ASP A 306 20.16 21.62 14.88
CA ASP A 306 19.57 20.33 14.50
C ASP A 306 20.41 19.57 13.45
N GLY A 307 21.59 20.09 13.10
CA GLY A 307 22.51 19.46 12.15
C GLY A 307 22.17 19.70 10.68
N ASN A 308 21.26 20.64 10.38
CA ASN A 308 20.93 21.02 9.01
C ASN A 308 22.06 21.82 8.36
N PHE A 309 22.17 21.73 7.03
CA PHE A 309 23.20 22.39 6.26
C PHE A 309 22.65 23.05 4.99
N ALA A 310 23.27 24.16 4.57
CA ALA A 310 23.02 24.76 3.27
C ALA A 310 24.32 25.28 2.63
N GLY A 311 24.59 24.84 1.39
CA GLY A 311 25.71 25.25 0.55
C GLY A 311 25.25 26.02 -0.69
N TYR A 312 26.04 27.01 -1.10
CA TYR A 312 25.73 27.93 -2.22
C TYR A 312 26.78 27.89 -3.34
N GLU A 313 27.77 27.03 -3.22
CA GLU A 313 28.88 26.91 -4.15
C GLU A 313 28.61 25.76 -5.13
N MET A 314 29.11 25.88 -6.37
CA MET A 314 29.00 24.83 -7.39
C MET A 314 29.47 23.49 -6.83
N GLY A 315 28.64 22.46 -6.96
CA GLY A 315 28.88 21.21 -6.28
C GLY A 315 27.83 20.15 -6.54
N TYR A 316 27.99 19.00 -5.88
CA TYR A 316 27.08 17.86 -5.92
C TYR A 316 27.02 17.17 -4.56
N ALA A 317 26.04 16.29 -4.38
CA ALA A 317 25.92 15.45 -3.21
C ALA A 317 26.29 14.00 -3.53
N LYS A 318 26.94 13.32 -2.57
CA LYS A 318 27.29 11.90 -2.62
C LYS A 318 26.81 11.21 -1.35
N LEU A 319 25.92 10.23 -1.49
CA LEU A 319 25.46 9.38 -0.41
C LEU A 319 26.18 8.02 -0.51
N ASN A 320 26.89 7.63 0.55
CA ASN A 320 27.49 6.30 0.64
C ASN A 320 26.65 5.46 1.60
N ILE A 321 26.19 4.29 1.15
CA ILE A 321 25.30 3.42 1.91
C ILE A 321 26.11 2.18 2.35
N ASN A 322 25.96 1.79 3.60
CA ASN A 322 26.66 0.65 4.19
C ASN A 322 25.71 -0.54 4.37
N ARG A 323 26.28 -1.75 4.43
CA ARG A 323 25.54 -3.02 4.57
C ARG A 323 24.61 -3.06 5.80
N ASN A 324 24.98 -2.37 6.88
CA ASN A 324 24.21 -2.29 8.12
C ASN A 324 23.11 -1.21 8.10
N GLY A 325 22.76 -0.66 6.93
CA GLY A 325 21.75 0.40 6.77
C GLY A 325 22.25 1.82 7.10
N SER A 326 23.37 1.98 7.82
CA SER A 326 23.95 3.29 8.06
C SER A 326 24.41 3.94 6.75
N SER A 327 24.27 5.26 6.66
CA SER A 327 24.66 6.03 5.47
C SER A 327 25.54 7.21 5.84
N ASN A 328 26.35 7.69 4.90
CA ASN A 328 27.13 8.91 5.05
C ASN A 328 26.91 9.82 3.84
N ILE A 329 26.24 10.94 4.09
CA ILE A 329 26.04 12.00 3.11
C ILE A 329 27.25 12.93 3.10
N GLU A 330 27.76 13.21 1.91
CA GLU A 330 28.82 14.17 1.67
C GLU A 330 28.36 15.20 0.64
N MET A 331 28.67 16.48 0.87
CA MET A 331 28.50 17.52 -0.15
C MET A 331 29.85 18.05 -0.56
N HIS A 332 30.06 18.12 -1.87
CA HIS A 332 31.32 18.47 -2.48
C HIS A 332 31.18 19.76 -3.27
N LYS A 333 31.98 20.76 -2.91
CA LYS A 333 32.23 21.92 -3.76
C LYS A 333 33.21 21.54 -4.87
N VAL A 334 32.93 21.97 -6.09
CA VAL A 334 33.77 21.75 -7.26
C VAL A 334 34.58 23.02 -7.57
N LEU A 335 35.88 22.85 -7.71
CA LEU A 335 36.86 23.87 -8.06
C LEU A 335 37.60 23.43 -9.34
N PRO A 336 38.22 24.36 -10.09
CA PRO A 336 39.09 23.97 -11.21
C PRO A 336 40.25 23.04 -10.84
N SER A 337 40.64 23.00 -9.56
CA SER A 337 41.71 22.15 -9.02
C SER A 337 41.24 20.79 -8.48
N GLY A 338 39.94 20.48 -8.53
CA GLY A 338 39.34 19.25 -7.99
C GLY A 338 38.13 19.54 -7.08
N THR A 339 37.83 18.65 -6.15
CA THR A 339 36.70 18.81 -5.22
C THR A 339 37.16 19.07 -3.79
N GLU A 340 36.34 19.82 -3.04
CA GLU A 340 36.48 20.07 -1.61
C GLU A 340 35.20 19.61 -0.91
N LYS A 341 35.31 18.72 0.08
CA LYS A 341 34.17 18.31 0.89
C LYS A 341 33.79 19.45 1.84
N ILE A 342 32.59 19.99 1.68
CA ILE A 342 32.08 21.12 2.46
C ILE A 342 31.10 20.70 3.57
N PHE A 343 30.57 19.48 3.48
CA PHE A 343 29.70 18.89 4.50
C PHE A 343 29.84 17.38 4.51
N SER A 344 29.70 16.77 5.69
CA SER A 344 29.66 15.32 5.89
C SER A 344 28.80 15.05 7.11
N LYS A 345 27.82 14.14 6.99
CA LYS A 345 27.00 13.70 8.11
C LYS A 345 26.76 12.21 8.00
N GLU A 346 27.04 11.51 9.09
CA GLU A 346 26.64 10.12 9.25
C GLU A 346 25.16 10.09 9.64
N ILE A 347 24.39 9.31 8.90
CA ILE A 347 22.99 8.99 9.15
C ILE A 347 23.03 7.61 9.80
N SER A 348 22.94 7.61 11.12
CA SER A 348 22.87 6.39 11.91
C SER A 348 21.48 5.78 11.78
N ARG A 349 21.42 4.50 11.46
CA ARG A 349 20.20 3.69 11.49
C ARG A 349 20.47 2.55 12.47
N GLU A 350 19.81 2.59 13.61
CA GLU A 350 19.78 1.47 14.54
C GLU A 350 18.64 0.57 14.09
N ARG A 351 18.96 -0.39 13.21
CA ARG A 351 18.05 -1.52 12.97
C ARG A 351 18.04 -2.33 14.25
N PRO A 352 16.86 -2.68 14.81
CA PRO A 352 16.82 -3.56 15.96
C PRO A 352 17.60 -4.82 15.61
N THR A 353 18.55 -5.20 16.45
CA THR A 353 19.32 -6.42 16.23
C THR A 353 18.66 -7.58 16.98
N LEU A 354 18.84 -8.81 16.50
CA LEU A 354 18.35 -10.00 17.21
C LEU A 354 18.93 -10.11 18.64
N GLU A 355 20.08 -9.47 18.90
CA GLU A 355 20.73 -9.45 20.22
C GLU A 355 20.01 -8.53 21.23
N GLU A 356 19.31 -7.51 20.74
CA GLU A 356 18.51 -6.58 21.57
C GLU A 356 17.13 -7.14 21.92
N VAL A 357 16.69 -8.14 21.17
CA VAL A 357 15.40 -8.79 21.35
C VAL A 357 15.48 -9.81 22.49
N SER A 358 14.51 -9.76 23.41
CA SER A 358 14.42 -10.73 24.50
C SER A 358 13.12 -11.52 24.46
N TRP A 359 13.18 -12.82 24.79
CA TRP A 359 12.00 -13.67 24.92
C TRP A 359 12.12 -14.59 26.14
N PRO A 360 10.99 -15.03 26.72
CA PRO A 360 11.01 -15.93 27.87
C PRO A 360 11.66 -17.29 27.55
N GLU A 361 12.59 -17.75 28.39
CA GLU A 361 13.20 -19.09 28.25
C GLU A 361 12.18 -20.23 28.50
N THR A 362 11.14 -19.96 29.29
CA THR A 362 10.11 -20.94 29.63
C THR A 362 8.95 -20.81 28.65
N LYS A 363 8.76 -21.83 27.80
CA LYS A 363 7.60 -21.90 26.91
C LYS A 363 6.31 -22.05 27.72
N LEU A 364 5.25 -21.39 27.25
CA LEU A 364 3.89 -21.57 27.76
C LEU A 364 3.39 -22.99 27.45
N GLY A 365 2.29 -23.38 28.12
CA GLY A 365 1.60 -24.63 27.82
C GLY A 365 0.90 -24.60 26.46
N ALA A 366 0.12 -25.65 26.15
CA ALA A 366 -0.66 -25.72 24.91
C ALA A 366 -1.73 -24.62 24.81
N THR A 367 -2.21 -24.10 25.94
CA THR A 367 -3.15 -22.98 26.01
C THR A 367 -2.69 -21.93 27.01
N THR A 368 -3.23 -20.72 26.86
CA THR A 368 -3.07 -19.63 27.84
C THR A 368 -4.31 -18.74 27.92
N SER A 369 -4.46 -18.07 29.07
CA SER A 369 -5.56 -17.16 29.34
C SER A 369 -5.26 -15.75 28.84
N ALA A 370 -5.97 -15.29 27.82
CA ALA A 370 -5.79 -13.97 27.21
C ALA A 370 -7.12 -13.29 26.89
N SER A 371 -7.09 -12.01 26.53
CA SER A 371 -8.23 -11.22 26.03
C SER A 371 -7.71 -10.22 24.99
N VAL A 372 -8.59 -9.74 24.10
CA VAL A 372 -8.21 -8.78 23.05
C VAL A 372 -7.83 -7.43 23.66
N TYR A 373 -8.64 -6.92 24.58
CA TYR A 373 -8.36 -5.68 25.32
C TYR A 373 -8.19 -5.94 26.81
N THR A 374 -7.64 -4.96 27.51
CA THR A 374 -7.64 -4.93 28.96
C THR A 374 -9.03 -4.58 29.51
N SER A 375 -9.27 -4.91 30.78
CA SER A 375 -10.53 -4.52 31.46
C SER A 375 -10.68 -3.00 31.58
N GLU A 376 -9.58 -2.24 31.68
CA GLU A 376 -9.62 -0.78 31.81
C GLU A 376 -10.08 -0.08 30.52
N GLU A 377 -9.68 -0.61 29.36
CA GLU A 377 -10.06 -0.05 28.06
C GLU A 377 -11.56 -0.16 27.77
N THR A 378 -12.18 -1.23 28.29
CA THR A 378 -13.60 -1.57 28.07
C THR A 378 -14.54 -1.17 29.21
N ASP A 379 -14.02 -0.82 30.38
CA ASP A 379 -14.84 -0.39 31.53
C ASP A 379 -15.43 1.01 31.28
N LYS A 380 -16.76 1.06 31.10
CA LYS A 380 -17.51 2.29 30.87
C LYS A 380 -18.69 2.39 31.84
N GLY A 381 -18.93 3.58 32.38
CA GLY A 381 -20.07 3.84 33.26
C GLY A 381 -21.42 3.74 32.54
N GLY A 382 -22.50 3.50 33.30
CA GLY A 382 -23.84 3.27 32.74
C GLY A 382 -24.41 4.42 31.87
N PHE A 383 -24.07 5.67 32.18
CA PHE A 383 -24.45 6.82 31.33
C PHE A 383 -23.77 6.77 29.96
N HIS A 384 -22.49 6.40 29.91
CA HIS A 384 -21.75 6.22 28.66
C HIS A 384 -22.39 5.10 27.83
N LYS A 385 -22.66 3.94 28.45
CA LYS A 385 -23.31 2.79 27.82
C LYS A 385 -24.71 3.10 27.28
N THR A 386 -25.45 4.00 27.93
CA THR A 386 -26.77 4.44 27.46
C THR A 386 -26.65 5.32 26.19
N ILE A 387 -25.65 6.20 26.14
CA ILE A 387 -25.45 7.11 25.00
C ILE A 387 -24.82 6.37 23.82
N TRP A 388 -23.71 5.68 24.07
CA TRP A 388 -22.87 5.11 23.02
C TRP A 388 -23.25 3.68 22.69
N GLY A 389 -23.79 2.90 23.62
CA GLY A 389 -24.17 1.49 23.47
C GLY A 389 -23.40 0.59 24.43
N GLU A 390 -23.77 -0.69 24.57
CA GLU A 390 -22.96 -1.69 25.30
C GLU A 390 -21.93 -2.35 24.39
N HIS A 391 -22.26 -2.50 23.10
CA HIS A 391 -21.44 -3.16 22.09
C HIS A 391 -21.02 -4.56 22.54
N TYR A 392 -19.89 -5.07 22.04
CA TYR A 392 -19.25 -6.30 22.50
C TYR A 392 -18.12 -6.07 23.51
N ARG A 393 -18.04 -4.89 24.15
CA ARG A 393 -17.01 -4.57 25.17
C ARG A 393 -16.77 -5.70 26.18
N PRO A 394 -17.79 -6.39 26.73
CA PRO A 394 -17.56 -7.49 27.65
C PRO A 394 -16.79 -8.67 27.05
N LEU A 395 -16.91 -8.94 25.75
CA LEU A 395 -16.17 -10.02 25.08
C LEU A 395 -14.71 -9.63 24.79
N TYR A 396 -14.44 -8.36 24.49
CA TYR A 396 -13.09 -7.89 24.21
C TYR A 396 -12.16 -8.01 25.42
N SER A 397 -12.66 -7.82 26.64
CA SER A 397 -11.84 -7.85 27.86
C SER A 397 -12.05 -9.05 28.78
N LYS A 398 -12.97 -9.96 28.40
CA LYS A 398 -13.13 -11.23 29.11
C LYS A 398 -12.01 -12.18 28.68
N LYS A 399 -11.37 -12.79 29.67
CA LYS A 399 -10.30 -13.75 29.42
C LYS A 399 -10.85 -15.13 29.07
N PHE A 400 -10.30 -15.74 28.04
CA PHE A 400 -10.58 -17.10 27.60
C PHE A 400 -9.28 -17.86 27.40
N GLU A 401 -9.36 -19.20 27.31
CA GLU A 401 -8.21 -20.04 26.99
C GLU A 401 -8.04 -20.13 25.47
N PHE A 402 -6.88 -19.74 24.97
CA PHE A 402 -6.54 -19.80 23.55
C PHE A 402 -5.36 -20.75 23.31
N PRO A 403 -5.31 -21.47 22.18
CA PRO A 403 -4.14 -22.25 21.81
C PRO A 403 -2.92 -21.33 21.63
N VAL A 404 -1.76 -21.79 22.09
CA VAL A 404 -0.49 -21.05 21.99
C VAL A 404 0.22 -21.45 20.70
N LEU A 405 0.57 -20.47 19.87
CA LEU A 405 1.33 -20.69 18.64
C LEU A 405 2.79 -20.33 18.83
N TYR A 406 3.66 -21.33 18.70
CA TYR A 406 5.08 -21.12 18.45
C TYR A 406 5.37 -21.37 16.98
N LEU A 407 5.93 -20.38 16.28
CA LEU A 407 6.15 -20.44 14.83
C LEU A 407 7.15 -21.54 14.45
N ASP A 408 8.06 -21.90 15.36
CA ASP A 408 9.00 -23.03 15.21
C ASP A 408 8.32 -24.41 15.19
N THR A 409 7.02 -24.47 15.51
CA THR A 409 6.22 -25.70 15.44
C THR A 409 5.48 -25.87 14.12
N LEU A 410 5.39 -24.81 13.30
CA LEU A 410 4.78 -24.88 11.98
C LEU A 410 5.74 -25.55 10.99
N PRO A 411 5.23 -26.38 10.07
CA PRO A 411 6.06 -26.93 8.99
C PRO A 411 6.60 -25.80 8.10
N GLY A 412 7.69 -26.07 7.37
CA GLY A 412 8.22 -25.11 6.38
C GLY A 412 9.29 -24.14 6.90
N ASN A 413 9.51 -24.05 8.22
CA ASN A 413 10.52 -23.18 8.84
C ASN A 413 10.33 -21.71 8.44
N LEU A 414 9.19 -21.14 8.84
CA LEU A 414 8.77 -19.79 8.52
C LEU A 414 9.84 -18.74 8.84
N GLN A 415 10.11 -17.88 7.88
CA GLN A 415 10.96 -16.71 8.01
C GLN A 415 10.11 -15.46 7.93
N VAL A 416 10.39 -14.48 8.80
CA VAL A 416 9.66 -13.21 8.80
C VAL A 416 9.96 -12.45 7.51
N LEU A 417 8.93 -12.09 6.75
CA LEU A 417 9.03 -11.22 5.58
C LEU A 417 9.07 -9.75 5.99
N GLY A 418 8.16 -9.31 6.84
CA GLY A 418 8.08 -7.92 7.26
C GLY A 418 6.77 -7.59 7.96
N ALA A 419 6.76 -6.45 8.67
CA ALA A 419 5.56 -5.88 9.23
C ALA A 419 4.70 -5.28 8.12
N GLY A 420 3.39 -5.32 8.28
CA GLY A 420 2.48 -4.78 7.30
C GLY A 420 1.10 -4.52 7.87
N GLY A 421 0.15 -4.38 6.96
CA GLY A 421 -1.26 -4.29 7.26
C GLY A 421 -1.80 -2.88 7.04
N GLY A 422 -3.00 -2.84 6.44
CA GLY A 422 -3.62 -1.61 5.96
C GLY A 422 -4.05 -0.65 7.08
N HIS A 423 -5.11 0.13 6.83
CA HIS A 423 -5.44 1.29 7.66
C HIS A 423 -5.58 1.08 9.18
N GLN A 424 -5.86 -0.13 9.68
CA GLN A 424 -6.17 -0.36 11.10
C GLN A 424 -5.65 -1.68 11.66
N SER A 425 -5.10 -2.54 10.81
CA SER A 425 -4.71 -3.90 11.16
C SER A 425 -3.20 -3.96 11.20
N ARG A 426 -2.63 -4.45 12.30
CA ARG A 426 -1.21 -4.78 12.36
C ARG A 426 -1.03 -6.22 11.92
N SER A 427 -0.18 -6.45 10.93
CA SER A 427 0.17 -7.79 10.49
C SER A 427 1.66 -8.01 10.36
N LEU A 428 2.06 -9.28 10.39
CA LEU A 428 3.43 -9.72 10.17
C LEU A 428 3.40 -10.84 9.14
N GLY A 429 4.08 -10.64 8.03
CA GLY A 429 4.20 -11.61 6.94
C GLY A 429 5.31 -12.62 7.20
N PHE A 430 5.12 -13.83 6.70
CA PHE A 430 6.06 -14.94 6.78
C PHE A 430 6.14 -15.66 5.44
N ILE A 431 7.29 -16.22 5.13
CA ILE A 431 7.49 -17.11 3.99
C ILE A 431 8.07 -18.43 4.45
N ASP A 432 7.62 -19.52 3.86
CA ASP A 432 8.16 -20.85 4.11
C ASP A 432 9.25 -21.25 3.09
N LYS A 433 9.79 -22.46 3.22
CA LYS A 433 10.84 -22.98 2.32
C LYS A 433 10.37 -23.32 0.91
N ASP A 434 9.06 -23.45 0.71
CA ASP A 434 8.41 -23.77 -0.56
C ASP A 434 7.85 -22.49 -1.22
N ASP A 435 8.26 -21.32 -0.71
CA ASP A 435 7.88 -19.96 -1.13
C ASP A 435 6.39 -19.62 -0.92
N HIS A 436 5.70 -20.35 -0.03
CA HIS A 436 4.34 -20.03 0.42
C HIS A 436 4.35 -18.93 1.48
N GLU A 437 3.46 -17.94 1.34
CA GLU A 437 3.37 -16.83 2.28
C GLU A 437 2.22 -16.97 3.27
N TYR A 438 2.43 -16.50 4.49
CA TYR A 438 1.49 -16.54 5.59
C TYR A 438 1.46 -15.20 6.32
N THR A 439 0.33 -14.87 6.91
CA THR A 439 0.14 -13.61 7.64
C THR A 439 -0.34 -13.89 9.07
N LEU A 440 0.34 -13.28 10.05
CA LEU A 440 -0.23 -13.08 11.39
C LEU A 440 -0.89 -11.71 11.44
N ARG A 441 -2.20 -11.63 11.71
CA ARG A 441 -2.94 -10.37 11.90
C ARG A 441 -3.44 -10.24 13.33
N ALA A 442 -3.10 -9.14 13.99
CA ALA A 442 -3.53 -8.86 15.36
C ALA A 442 -5.06 -8.73 15.46
N LEU A 443 -5.64 -9.27 16.53
CA LEU A 443 -7.07 -9.06 16.83
C LEU A 443 -7.32 -7.66 17.41
N GLU A 444 -6.36 -7.08 18.13
CA GLU A 444 -6.43 -5.67 18.52
C GLU A 444 -6.20 -4.77 17.30
N LYS A 445 -7.17 -3.87 17.06
CA LYS A 445 -7.09 -2.89 15.98
C LYS A 445 -6.33 -1.65 16.45
N SER A 446 -5.43 -1.17 15.61
CA SER A 446 -4.66 0.04 15.89
C SER A 446 -5.48 1.29 15.60
N ALA A 447 -5.99 1.93 16.66
CA ALA A 447 -6.69 3.21 16.56
C ALA A 447 -5.77 4.34 16.07
N LEU A 448 -4.48 4.29 16.41
CA LEU A 448 -3.50 5.28 15.97
C LEU A 448 -3.21 5.14 14.49
N GLN A 449 -2.99 3.92 14.00
CA GLN A 449 -2.83 3.63 12.56
C GLN A 449 -4.06 4.12 11.79
N PHE A 450 -5.28 3.83 12.25
CA PHE A 450 -6.50 4.29 11.59
C PHE A 450 -6.62 5.82 11.52
N LEU A 451 -6.33 6.49 12.64
CA LEU A 451 -6.35 7.95 12.67
C LEU A 451 -5.29 8.52 11.71
N GLN A 452 -4.11 7.90 11.64
CA GLN A 452 -3.01 8.32 10.78
C GLN A 452 -3.33 8.13 9.29
N THR A 453 -3.83 6.96 8.89
CA THR A 453 -4.03 6.61 7.48
C THR A 453 -5.36 7.11 6.91
N THR A 454 -6.36 7.35 7.76
CA THR A 454 -7.72 7.71 7.32
C THR A 454 -8.12 9.14 7.67
N VAL A 455 -7.74 9.62 8.86
CA VAL A 455 -8.24 10.92 9.37
C VAL A 455 -7.23 12.05 9.17
N VAL A 456 -5.95 11.80 9.43
CA VAL A 456 -4.87 12.80 9.32
C VAL A 456 -3.77 12.27 8.40
N THR A 457 -4.03 12.27 7.10
CA THR A 457 -3.17 11.65 6.09
C THR A 457 -1.92 12.46 5.72
N THR A 458 -1.83 13.70 6.20
CA THR A 458 -0.83 14.69 5.77
C THR A 458 0.11 15.13 6.89
N HIS A 459 -0.12 14.68 8.12
CA HIS A 459 0.70 14.99 9.27
C HIS A 459 0.83 13.76 10.15
N TYR A 460 2.02 13.50 10.67
CA TYR A 460 2.24 12.42 11.63
C TYR A 460 1.64 12.79 12.99
N ILE A 461 0.80 11.91 13.54
CA ILE A 461 -0.07 12.18 14.70
C ILE A 461 0.07 11.20 15.85
N GLU A 462 0.85 10.12 15.69
CA GLU A 462 0.97 9.05 16.69
C GLU A 462 1.36 9.60 18.07
N ASP A 463 2.45 10.39 18.12
CA ASP A 463 2.97 11.00 19.36
C ASP A 463 1.97 11.94 20.07
N TYR A 464 1.02 12.51 19.32
CA TYR A 464 0.05 13.47 19.85
C TYR A 464 -1.25 12.80 20.29
N LEU A 465 -1.57 11.63 19.75
CA LEU A 465 -2.85 10.96 19.93
C LEU A 465 -2.77 9.71 20.81
N GLU A 466 -1.58 9.23 21.13
CA GLU A 466 -1.38 8.15 22.09
C GLU A 466 -2.01 8.51 23.45
N ASN A 467 -2.77 7.57 24.02
CA ASN A 467 -3.48 7.69 25.29
C ASN A 467 -4.51 8.85 25.34
N THR A 468 -4.99 9.32 24.18
CA THR A 468 -5.93 10.46 24.13
C THR A 468 -7.40 10.05 24.23
N ILE A 469 -8.29 11.06 24.26
CA ILE A 469 -9.73 10.86 24.17
C ILE A 469 -10.13 10.34 22.78
N ALA A 470 -9.45 10.82 21.72
CA ALA A 470 -9.78 10.44 20.34
C ALA A 470 -9.49 8.95 20.09
N GLU A 471 -8.28 8.49 20.42
CA GLU A 471 -7.88 7.08 20.32
C GLU A 471 -8.85 6.17 21.10
N ARG A 472 -9.19 6.53 22.34
CA ARG A 472 -10.13 5.75 23.16
C ARG A 472 -11.52 5.65 22.55
N TYR A 473 -12.00 6.67 21.82
CA TYR A 473 -13.29 6.58 21.12
C TYR A 473 -13.23 5.69 19.88
N VAL A 474 -12.10 5.68 19.16
CA VAL A 474 -11.90 4.77 18.02
C VAL A 474 -11.80 3.32 18.50
N LYS A 475 -11.00 3.03 19.53
CA LYS A 475 -10.97 1.69 20.17
C LYS A 475 -12.35 1.25 20.64
N ASP A 476 -13.12 2.16 21.25
CA ASP A 476 -14.49 1.90 21.69
C ASP A 476 -15.43 1.56 20.52
N PHE A 477 -15.29 2.27 19.39
CA PHE A 477 -16.02 2.00 18.17
C PHE A 477 -15.70 0.61 17.57
N TYR A 478 -14.44 0.16 17.62
CA TYR A 478 -14.09 -1.20 17.17
C TYR A 478 -14.81 -2.29 17.96
N THR A 479 -15.19 -2.04 19.21
CA THR A 479 -15.98 -3.01 19.99
C THR A 479 -17.41 -3.22 19.47
N THR A 480 -17.85 -2.46 18.46
CA THR A 480 -19.12 -2.69 17.77
C THR A 480 -19.07 -3.94 16.87
N ALA A 481 -17.90 -4.34 16.40
CA ALA A 481 -17.71 -5.58 15.64
C ALA A 481 -17.53 -6.78 16.58
N PHE A 482 -18.01 -7.96 16.17
CA PHE A 482 -17.82 -9.18 16.96
C PHE A 482 -16.36 -9.65 16.83
N PRO A 483 -15.57 -9.68 17.93
CA PRO A 483 -14.11 -9.82 17.86
C PRO A 483 -13.61 -11.12 17.23
N TYR A 484 -14.46 -12.14 17.20
CA TYR A 484 -14.12 -13.48 16.72
C TYR A 484 -14.94 -13.86 15.49
N GLY A 485 -15.46 -12.89 14.73
CA GLY A 485 -16.41 -13.12 13.64
C GLY A 485 -15.83 -13.83 12.42
N THR A 486 -14.56 -13.63 12.12
CA THR A 486 -13.91 -14.23 10.95
C THR A 486 -13.89 -15.76 11.00
N PHE A 487 -13.67 -16.35 12.17
CA PHE A 487 -13.55 -17.80 12.34
C PHE A 487 -14.83 -18.58 11.97
N PRO A 488 -16.02 -18.27 12.52
CA PRO A 488 -17.26 -18.89 12.07
C PRO A 488 -17.63 -18.50 10.63
N ALA A 489 -17.26 -17.30 10.16
CA ALA A 489 -17.48 -16.90 8.77
C ALA A 489 -16.77 -17.83 7.78
N GLY A 490 -15.53 -18.24 8.08
CA GLY A 490 -14.79 -19.23 7.30
C GLY A 490 -15.55 -20.56 7.12
N LYS A 491 -16.19 -21.06 8.18
CA LYS A 491 -16.99 -22.30 8.09
C LYS A 491 -18.23 -22.18 7.21
N PHE A 492 -18.84 -21.00 7.14
CA PHE A 492 -19.93 -20.76 6.20
C PHE A 492 -19.43 -20.66 4.76
N MET A 493 -18.24 -20.13 4.54
CA MET A 493 -17.61 -20.08 3.21
C MET A 493 -17.23 -21.49 2.73
N ASP A 494 -16.66 -22.33 3.61
CA ASP A 494 -16.40 -23.76 3.35
C ASP A 494 -17.67 -24.48 2.86
N GLU A 495 -18.77 -24.37 3.60
CA GLU A 495 -20.05 -25.03 3.27
C GLU A 495 -20.64 -24.55 1.93
N LEU A 496 -20.33 -23.31 1.53
CA LEU A 496 -20.84 -22.69 0.31
C LEU A 496 -19.87 -22.81 -0.88
N GLY A 497 -18.68 -23.39 -0.67
CA GLY A 497 -17.63 -23.51 -1.68
C GLY A 497 -17.07 -22.16 -2.11
N ILE A 498 -17.05 -21.16 -1.23
CA ILE A 498 -16.44 -19.85 -1.47
C ILE A 498 -15.00 -19.93 -0.97
N PHE A 499 -14.01 -19.60 -1.80
CA PHE A 499 -12.60 -19.62 -1.39
C PHE A 499 -12.31 -18.53 -0.36
N HIS A 500 -11.42 -18.83 0.59
CA HIS A 500 -11.02 -17.94 1.69
C HIS A 500 -9.72 -18.43 2.35
N PRO A 501 -8.95 -17.58 3.05
CA PRO A 501 -7.61 -17.90 3.55
C PRO A 501 -7.54 -18.85 4.76
N ASN A 502 -8.66 -19.43 5.21
CA ASN A 502 -8.74 -20.38 6.34
C ASN A 502 -8.05 -19.89 7.62
N SER A 503 -8.60 -18.82 8.20
CA SER A 503 -8.02 -18.17 9.36
C SER A 503 -8.12 -18.99 10.66
N GLU A 504 -7.02 -19.08 11.41
CA GLU A 504 -6.93 -19.77 12.71
C GLU A 504 -6.59 -18.80 13.86
N LEU A 505 -7.18 -19.02 15.05
CA LEU A 505 -7.03 -18.14 16.21
C LEU A 505 -5.98 -18.65 17.19
N TYR A 506 -4.96 -17.85 17.48
CA TYR A 506 -3.88 -18.19 18.40
C TYR A 506 -3.52 -17.06 19.35
N TYR A 507 -2.97 -17.43 20.51
CA TYR A 507 -2.12 -16.54 21.29
C TYR A 507 -0.65 -16.74 20.86
N VAL A 508 0.01 -15.66 20.47
CA VAL A 508 1.42 -15.70 20.04
C VAL A 508 2.29 -15.07 21.14
N PRO A 509 3.01 -15.87 21.94
CA PRO A 509 3.91 -15.33 22.94
C PRO A 509 5.14 -14.72 22.29
N LYS A 510 5.85 -13.86 23.03
CA LYS A 510 7.21 -13.47 22.69
C LYS A 510 8.09 -14.71 22.48
N GLN A 511 8.76 -14.78 21.34
CA GLN A 511 9.55 -15.90 20.87
C GLN A 511 10.60 -15.49 19.83
N GLU A 512 11.70 -16.26 19.75
CA GLU A 512 12.82 -16.01 18.82
C GLU A 512 12.38 -15.88 17.35
N ALA A 513 11.41 -16.69 16.92
CA ALA A 513 10.97 -16.76 15.53
C ALA A 513 10.28 -15.47 15.02
N LEU A 514 9.86 -14.57 15.90
CA LEU A 514 9.36 -13.24 15.53
C LEU A 514 10.50 -12.27 15.16
N GLY A 515 11.76 -12.66 15.43
CA GLY A 515 12.93 -11.87 15.13
C GLY A 515 12.89 -10.47 15.74
N VAL A 516 13.26 -9.47 14.95
CA VAL A 516 13.30 -8.04 15.35
C VAL A 516 11.91 -7.47 15.69
N TYR A 517 10.84 -8.15 15.30
CA TYR A 517 9.45 -7.74 15.51
C TYR A 517 8.87 -8.27 16.82
N ASN A 518 9.61 -9.10 17.57
CA ASN A 518 9.12 -9.77 18.77
C ASN A 518 8.60 -8.82 19.87
N GLU A 519 9.20 -7.64 20.03
CA GLU A 519 8.73 -6.66 21.02
C GLU A 519 7.34 -6.11 20.67
N GLU A 520 7.08 -5.93 19.38
CA GLU A 520 5.84 -5.32 18.87
C GLU A 520 4.73 -6.36 18.61
N TYR A 521 5.10 -7.58 18.20
CA TYR A 521 4.17 -8.62 17.75
C TYR A 521 4.03 -9.81 18.71
N GLY A 522 4.74 -9.82 19.83
CA GLY A 522 4.62 -10.86 20.84
C GLY A 522 3.60 -10.54 21.95
N ASP A 523 3.12 -11.59 22.60
CA ASP A 523 2.21 -11.58 23.75
C ASP A 523 0.76 -11.11 23.49
N GLU A 524 0.24 -11.33 22.27
CA GLU A 524 -1.10 -10.90 21.85
C GLU A 524 -1.91 -12.02 21.17
N LEU A 525 -3.19 -11.76 20.86
CA LEU A 525 -4.05 -12.64 20.09
C LEU A 525 -3.92 -12.31 18.60
N TYR A 526 -3.68 -13.34 17.81
CA TYR A 526 -3.52 -13.25 16.37
C TYR A 526 -4.44 -14.21 15.63
N MET A 527 -4.81 -13.78 14.44
CA MET A 527 -5.30 -14.61 13.38
C MET A 527 -4.12 -15.02 12.50
N PHE A 528 -3.90 -16.32 12.30
CA PHE A 528 -2.89 -16.85 11.40
C PHE A 528 -3.58 -17.40 10.16
N GLU A 529 -3.16 -16.97 8.97
CA GLU A 529 -3.79 -17.34 7.71
C GLU A 529 -2.76 -17.40 6.56
N ALA A 530 -3.04 -18.21 5.53
CA ALA A 530 -2.27 -18.14 4.30
C ALA A 530 -2.50 -16.77 3.65
N HIS A 531 -1.45 -16.15 3.11
CA HIS A 531 -1.61 -14.96 2.29
C HIS A 531 -2.45 -15.30 1.05
N VAL A 532 -3.21 -14.33 0.54
CA VAL A 532 -4.02 -14.54 -0.66
C VAL A 532 -3.33 -13.78 -1.80
N GLY A 533 -2.56 -14.50 -2.58
CA GLY A 533 -1.85 -13.99 -3.75
C GLY A 533 -1.23 -15.12 -4.57
N ASP A 534 -0.52 -14.75 -5.63
CA ASP A 534 0.09 -15.68 -6.59
C ASP A 534 1.08 -16.65 -5.95
N GLU A 535 1.73 -16.24 -4.87
CA GLU A 535 2.65 -17.07 -4.10
C GLU A 535 1.98 -18.31 -3.50
N ASN A 536 0.66 -18.30 -3.34
CA ASN A 536 -0.14 -19.38 -2.76
C ASN A 536 -1.17 -19.99 -3.72
N LYS A 537 -1.09 -19.71 -5.03
CA LYS A 537 -2.12 -20.14 -5.99
C LYS A 537 -2.31 -21.65 -6.12
N ASP A 538 -1.27 -22.42 -5.82
CA ASP A 538 -1.29 -23.88 -5.83
C ASP A 538 -1.89 -24.50 -4.55
N LEU A 539 -2.28 -23.70 -3.56
CA LEU A 539 -2.96 -24.21 -2.38
C LEU A 539 -4.40 -24.67 -2.70
N GLU A 540 -4.76 -25.87 -2.22
CA GLU A 540 -6.09 -26.46 -2.43
C GLU A 540 -7.22 -25.57 -1.89
N ILE A 541 -6.96 -24.77 -0.85
CA ILE A 541 -7.92 -23.84 -0.25
C ILE A 541 -8.35 -22.71 -1.19
N PHE A 542 -7.56 -22.44 -2.24
CA PHE A 542 -7.85 -21.49 -3.33
C PHE A 542 -8.18 -22.20 -4.65
N GLY A 543 -8.32 -23.53 -4.61
CA GLY A 543 -8.76 -24.34 -5.75
C GLY A 543 -7.64 -24.79 -6.69
N ASN A 544 -6.36 -24.59 -6.35
CA ASN A 544 -5.23 -24.76 -7.28
C ASN A 544 -5.42 -23.88 -8.54
N ALA A 545 -5.51 -22.58 -8.32
CA ALA A 545 -5.76 -21.61 -9.37
C ALA A 545 -4.57 -21.50 -10.34
N ASP A 546 -4.86 -21.10 -11.58
CA ASP A 546 -3.82 -20.81 -12.57
C ASP A 546 -3.07 -19.50 -12.21
N ASP A 547 -3.79 -18.56 -11.60
CA ASP A 547 -3.32 -17.27 -11.07
C ASP A 547 -4.28 -16.72 -9.99
N ILE A 548 -3.82 -15.75 -9.19
CA ILE A 548 -4.64 -15.01 -8.24
C ILE A 548 -4.45 -13.51 -8.46
N LEU A 549 -5.50 -12.85 -8.94
CA LEU A 549 -5.47 -11.40 -9.21
C LEU A 549 -6.19 -10.61 -8.13
N ASN A 550 -5.70 -9.41 -7.86
CA ASN A 550 -6.47 -8.42 -7.13
C ASN A 550 -7.62 -7.86 -7.98
N THR A 551 -8.55 -7.19 -7.31
CA THR A 551 -9.74 -6.67 -7.96
C THR A 551 -9.42 -5.61 -9.02
N SER A 552 -8.35 -4.82 -8.84
CA SER A 552 -7.94 -3.81 -9.81
C SER A 552 -7.40 -4.45 -11.09
N ASP A 553 -6.55 -5.46 -10.96
CA ASP A 553 -5.95 -6.18 -12.10
C ASP A 553 -7.00 -6.96 -12.89
N LEU A 554 -7.91 -7.66 -12.20
CA LEU A 554 -9.03 -8.32 -12.87
C LEU A 554 -9.89 -7.30 -13.65
N MET A 555 -10.11 -6.11 -13.08
CA MET A 555 -10.90 -5.07 -13.75
C MET A 555 -10.19 -4.47 -14.95
N LEU A 556 -8.85 -4.44 -14.97
CA LEU A 556 -8.06 -4.07 -16.15
C LEU A 556 -8.19 -5.16 -17.23
N GLU A 557 -7.96 -6.43 -16.87
CA GLU A 557 -8.05 -7.54 -17.82
C GLU A 557 -9.46 -7.67 -18.45
N MET A 558 -10.52 -7.42 -17.68
CA MET A 558 -11.91 -7.40 -18.17
C MET A 558 -12.23 -6.23 -19.14
N ARG A 559 -11.41 -5.17 -19.17
CA ARG A 559 -11.52 -4.06 -20.13
C ARG A 559 -10.81 -4.38 -21.43
N GLU A 560 -9.65 -5.02 -21.35
CA GLU A 560 -8.85 -5.40 -22.52
C GLU A 560 -9.53 -6.47 -23.39
N THR A 561 -10.28 -7.39 -22.79
CA THR A 561 -10.92 -8.51 -23.50
C THR A 561 -12.29 -8.92 -22.94
N LYS A 562 -13.08 -9.65 -23.74
CA LYS A 562 -14.36 -10.28 -23.34
C LYS A 562 -14.27 -11.81 -23.21
N ASP A 563 -13.07 -12.38 -23.34
CA ASP A 563 -12.79 -13.78 -23.03
C ASP A 563 -12.56 -14.03 -21.53
N VAL A 564 -12.62 -12.97 -20.72
CA VAL A 564 -12.48 -13.00 -19.27
C VAL A 564 -13.82 -12.68 -18.60
N TYR A 565 -14.20 -13.46 -17.59
CA TYR A 565 -15.43 -13.21 -16.84
C TYR A 565 -15.38 -13.71 -15.39
N VAL A 566 -16.13 -13.04 -14.53
CA VAL A 566 -16.40 -13.48 -13.16
C VAL A 566 -17.56 -14.48 -13.16
N ASP A 567 -17.42 -15.55 -12.39
CA ASP A 567 -18.54 -16.46 -12.09
C ASP A 567 -19.61 -15.72 -11.27
N GLU A 568 -20.63 -15.20 -11.96
CA GLU A 568 -21.69 -14.41 -11.35
C GLU A 568 -22.46 -15.20 -10.28
N ALA A 569 -22.65 -16.50 -10.47
CA ALA A 569 -23.38 -17.33 -9.52
C ALA A 569 -22.61 -17.47 -8.21
N MET A 570 -21.31 -17.74 -8.27
CA MET A 570 -20.45 -17.78 -7.08
C MET A 570 -20.35 -16.41 -6.43
N PHE A 571 -20.19 -15.33 -7.21
CA PHE A 571 -20.10 -13.99 -6.65
C PHE A 571 -21.41 -13.58 -5.96
N ILE A 572 -22.58 -13.80 -6.57
CA ILE A 572 -23.88 -13.58 -5.92
C ILE A 572 -24.00 -14.39 -4.63
N ARG A 573 -23.55 -15.66 -4.61
CA ARG A 573 -23.55 -16.48 -3.41
C ARG A 573 -22.71 -15.84 -2.29
N ALA A 574 -21.52 -15.34 -2.61
CA ALA A 574 -20.68 -14.61 -1.65
C ALA A 574 -21.39 -13.34 -1.14
N ARG A 575 -21.95 -12.51 -2.03
CA ARG A 575 -22.69 -11.30 -1.64
C ARG A 575 -23.90 -11.60 -0.75
N LEU A 576 -24.62 -12.68 -1.01
CA LEU A 576 -25.75 -13.13 -0.20
C LEU A 576 -25.31 -13.64 1.17
N LEU A 577 -24.17 -14.33 1.26
CA LEU A 577 -23.56 -14.69 2.53
C LEU A 577 -23.22 -13.42 3.34
N ASP A 578 -22.66 -12.38 2.71
CA ASP A 578 -22.33 -11.12 3.39
C ASP A 578 -23.57 -10.48 4.01
N MET A 579 -24.68 -10.44 3.27
CA MET A 579 -25.97 -9.97 3.76
C MET A 579 -26.51 -10.85 4.91
N LEU A 580 -26.30 -12.17 4.85
CA LEU A 580 -26.69 -13.10 5.91
C LEU A 580 -25.88 -12.88 7.19
N LEU A 581 -24.57 -12.68 7.08
CA LEU A 581 -23.65 -12.42 8.21
C LEU A 581 -23.73 -10.99 8.73
N GLY A 582 -24.27 -10.06 7.94
CA GLY A 582 -24.31 -8.64 8.27
C GLY A 582 -22.99 -7.92 8.04
N ASP A 583 -22.17 -8.44 7.13
CA ASP A 583 -20.90 -7.84 6.71
C ASP A 583 -21.16 -6.68 5.73
N TRP A 584 -21.03 -5.45 6.22
CA TRP A 584 -21.42 -4.23 5.50
C TRP A 584 -20.24 -3.58 4.74
N ASP A 585 -19.01 -4.01 4.98
CA ASP A 585 -17.78 -3.34 4.53
C ASP A 585 -17.06 -4.13 3.42
N ARG A 586 -17.80 -4.46 2.37
CA ARG A 586 -17.29 -5.33 1.29
C ARG A 586 -16.82 -4.51 0.08
N HIS A 587 -15.65 -3.90 0.18
CA HIS A 587 -15.02 -3.14 -0.92
C HIS A 587 -14.01 -3.99 -1.73
N GLU A 588 -13.33 -3.41 -2.71
CA GLU A 588 -12.43 -4.11 -3.64
C GLU A 588 -11.26 -4.85 -2.97
N GLY A 589 -10.58 -4.21 -2.00
CA GLY A 589 -9.53 -4.87 -1.19
C GLY A 589 -9.99 -6.04 -0.31
N GLN A 590 -11.28 -6.41 -0.34
CA GLN A 590 -11.85 -7.54 0.41
C GLN A 590 -12.02 -8.80 -0.45
N TYR A 591 -11.61 -8.74 -1.72
CA TYR A 591 -11.65 -9.83 -2.67
C TYR A 591 -10.35 -9.92 -3.47
N GLU A 592 -9.85 -11.13 -3.56
CA GLU A 592 -8.91 -11.57 -4.60
C GLU A 592 -9.66 -12.54 -5.53
N TRP A 593 -9.07 -12.91 -6.66
CA TRP A 593 -9.75 -13.65 -7.72
C TRP A 593 -8.91 -14.80 -8.25
N ALA A 594 -9.35 -16.02 -7.97
CA ALA A 594 -8.74 -17.24 -8.48
C ALA A 594 -9.09 -17.42 -9.98
N GLU A 595 -8.07 -17.40 -10.83
CA GLU A 595 -8.16 -17.65 -12.27
C GLU A 595 -8.25 -19.15 -12.58
N PHE A 596 -9.12 -19.50 -13.53
CA PHE A 596 -9.17 -20.82 -14.15
C PHE A 596 -9.33 -20.70 -15.66
N GLU A 597 -8.36 -21.22 -16.41
CA GLU A 597 -8.42 -21.28 -17.88
C GLU A 597 -9.32 -22.44 -18.34
N GLU A 598 -10.29 -22.15 -19.19
CA GLU A 598 -11.20 -23.13 -19.77
C GLU A 598 -10.65 -23.73 -21.07
N GLU A 599 -11.13 -24.92 -21.46
CA GLU A 599 -10.70 -25.60 -22.70
C GLU A 599 -10.94 -24.77 -23.98
N ASN A 600 -11.83 -23.78 -23.93
CA ASN A 600 -12.16 -22.88 -25.03
C ASN A 600 -11.24 -21.62 -25.10
N GLY A 601 -10.28 -21.49 -24.17
CA GLY A 601 -9.38 -20.33 -24.05
C GLY A 601 -9.94 -19.14 -23.26
N LYS A 602 -11.15 -19.26 -22.67
CA LYS A 602 -11.71 -18.25 -21.77
C LYS A 602 -11.17 -18.41 -20.36
N LYS A 603 -11.03 -17.28 -19.66
CA LYS A 603 -10.63 -17.25 -18.26
C LYS A 603 -11.83 -16.97 -17.37
N ARG A 604 -12.07 -17.86 -16.40
CA ARG A 604 -13.15 -17.75 -15.42
C ARG A 604 -12.56 -17.43 -14.06
N TYR A 605 -13.06 -16.38 -13.41
CA TYR A 605 -12.60 -15.95 -12.10
C TYR A 605 -13.60 -16.30 -11.01
N LEU A 606 -13.11 -16.90 -9.93
CA LEU A 606 -13.87 -17.16 -8.71
C LEU A 606 -13.40 -16.23 -7.57
N PRO A 607 -14.33 -15.68 -6.77
CA PRO A 607 -13.94 -14.81 -5.67
C PRO A 607 -13.28 -15.62 -4.54
N ILE A 608 -12.15 -15.11 -4.06
CA ILE A 608 -11.55 -15.45 -2.77
C ILE A 608 -11.93 -14.33 -1.80
N ALA A 609 -12.86 -14.62 -0.89
CA ALA A 609 -13.37 -13.62 0.04
C ALA A 609 -12.52 -13.58 1.31
N LYS A 610 -11.87 -12.44 1.57
CA LYS A 610 -11.03 -12.22 2.76
C LYS A 610 -11.64 -11.20 3.74
N ASP A 611 -10.96 -11.08 4.89
CA ASP A 611 -11.15 -10.07 5.93
C ASP A 611 -12.62 -9.85 6.37
N ARG A 612 -13.09 -10.79 7.19
CA ARG A 612 -14.47 -10.89 7.69
C ARG A 612 -14.66 -10.26 9.07
N ASP A 613 -13.96 -9.16 9.35
CA ASP A 613 -13.93 -8.56 10.69
C ASP A 613 -15.19 -7.72 11.04
N GLN A 614 -16.01 -7.34 10.04
CA GLN A 614 -17.24 -6.56 10.23
C GLN A 614 -18.53 -7.39 10.36
N VAL A 615 -18.44 -8.72 10.47
CA VAL A 615 -19.63 -9.59 10.63
C VAL A 615 -20.30 -9.41 12.00
N PHE A 616 -21.60 -9.71 12.05
CA PHE A 616 -22.43 -9.66 13.26
C PHE A 616 -22.38 -8.33 14.05
N PRO A 617 -22.46 -7.15 13.39
CA PRO A 617 -22.21 -5.87 14.04
C PRO A 617 -23.26 -5.52 15.11
N ARG A 618 -22.79 -4.96 16.22
CA ARG A 618 -23.60 -4.46 17.34
C ARG A 618 -23.46 -2.96 17.53
N THR A 619 -24.17 -2.22 16.70
CA THR A 619 -24.28 -0.76 16.74
C THR A 619 -25.47 -0.32 17.63
N ASP A 620 -25.47 -0.69 18.91
CA ASP A 620 -26.46 -0.21 19.89
C ASP A 620 -26.13 1.23 20.36
N GLY A 621 -26.98 1.80 21.22
CA GLY A 621 -26.79 3.16 21.74
C GLY A 621 -27.50 4.27 20.95
N PHE A 622 -27.85 5.33 21.68
CA PHE A 622 -28.61 6.46 21.14
C PHE A 622 -27.79 7.28 20.13
N ALA A 623 -26.53 7.57 20.40
CA ALA A 623 -25.68 8.41 19.55
C ALA A 623 -25.46 7.79 18.17
N LEU A 624 -25.06 6.53 18.09
CA LEU A 624 -24.90 5.81 16.82
C LEU A 624 -26.22 5.71 16.04
N SER A 625 -27.35 5.55 16.72
CA SER A 625 -28.67 5.59 16.06
C SER A 625 -28.97 6.95 15.40
N MET A 626 -28.59 8.06 16.05
CA MET A 626 -28.76 9.41 15.53
C MET A 626 -27.78 9.72 14.39
N LEU A 627 -26.52 9.29 14.51
CA LEU A 627 -25.49 9.48 13.48
C LEU A 627 -25.90 8.82 12.15
N ARG A 628 -26.47 7.61 12.18
CA ARG A 628 -27.02 6.93 10.99
C ARG A 628 -28.17 7.68 10.32
N LEU A 629 -28.97 8.42 11.08
CA LEU A 629 -30.02 9.26 10.50
C LEU A 629 -29.41 10.47 9.80
N ALA A 630 -28.42 11.10 10.43
CA ALA A 630 -27.79 12.33 9.98
C ALA A 630 -26.81 12.16 8.79
N SER A 631 -26.07 11.05 8.74
CA SER A 631 -25.00 10.81 7.76
C SER A 631 -25.29 9.59 6.90
N PRO A 632 -25.53 9.74 5.58
CA PRO A 632 -25.76 8.60 4.69
C PRO A 632 -24.64 7.55 4.64
N PRO A 633 -23.33 7.90 4.63
CA PRO A 633 -22.24 6.91 4.64
C PRO A 633 -22.31 5.93 5.83
N ILE A 634 -22.68 6.40 7.02
CA ILE A 634 -22.74 5.59 8.24
C ILE A 634 -23.98 4.66 8.24
N ARG A 635 -24.91 4.80 7.29
CA ARG A 635 -26.14 3.97 7.22
C ARG A 635 -25.86 2.50 6.93
N ALA A 636 -24.69 2.17 6.37
CA ALA A 636 -24.28 0.79 6.12
C ALA A 636 -24.14 0.00 7.43
N MET A 637 -23.71 0.66 8.51
CA MET A 637 -23.52 0.11 9.85
C MET A 637 -24.84 -0.13 10.60
N GLU A 638 -25.75 -0.90 10.01
CA GLU A 638 -26.97 -1.32 10.70
C GLU A 638 -26.70 -2.40 11.75
N GLN A 639 -27.54 -2.44 12.79
CA GLN A 639 -27.44 -3.47 13.82
C GLN A 639 -27.79 -4.84 13.22
N TYR A 640 -27.01 -5.86 13.56
CA TYR A 640 -27.32 -7.24 13.18
C TYR A 640 -28.69 -7.64 13.74
N SER A 641 -29.61 -8.02 12.85
CA SER A 641 -30.99 -8.33 13.17
C SER A 641 -31.57 -9.32 12.18
N GLU A 642 -32.78 -9.83 12.45
CA GLU A 642 -33.46 -10.87 11.66
C GLU A 642 -33.69 -10.49 10.18
N THR A 643 -33.47 -9.23 9.79
CA THR A 643 -33.54 -8.79 8.40
C THR A 643 -32.53 -7.68 8.12
N VAL A 644 -32.21 -7.43 6.84
CA VAL A 644 -31.51 -6.22 6.41
C VAL A 644 -32.54 -5.15 6.08
N LYS A 645 -32.65 -4.10 6.91
CA LYS A 645 -33.76 -3.13 6.78
C LYS A 645 -33.65 -2.32 5.51
N ARG A 646 -32.43 -2.00 5.09
CA ARG A 646 -32.16 -1.18 3.91
C ARG A 646 -30.98 -1.74 3.10
N PRO A 647 -31.20 -2.79 2.30
CA PRO A 647 -30.12 -3.45 1.56
C PRO A 647 -29.31 -2.51 0.67
N LYS A 648 -29.96 -1.48 0.10
CA LYS A 648 -29.27 -0.40 -0.64
C LYS A 648 -28.15 0.27 0.15
N TRP A 649 -28.39 0.63 1.40
CA TRP A 649 -27.40 1.34 2.21
C TRP A 649 -26.41 0.38 2.84
N PHE A 650 -26.86 -0.82 3.21
CA PHE A 650 -26.01 -1.89 3.72
C PHE A 650 -24.90 -2.25 2.71
N ASN A 651 -25.26 -2.47 1.44
CA ASN A 651 -24.30 -2.81 0.38
C ASN A 651 -23.63 -1.58 -0.26
N HIS A 652 -23.52 -0.44 0.43
CA HIS A 652 -22.95 0.76 -0.21
C HIS A 652 -21.49 0.55 -0.65
N ALA A 653 -20.68 -0.13 0.17
CA ALA A 653 -19.29 -0.47 -0.12
C ALA A 653 -19.16 -1.47 -1.28
N GLY A 654 -20.01 -2.50 -1.33
CA GLY A 654 -19.98 -3.54 -2.37
C GLY A 654 -20.70 -3.18 -3.67
N TYR A 655 -21.52 -2.12 -3.68
CA TYR A 655 -22.31 -1.72 -4.85
C TYR A 655 -21.48 -1.51 -6.13
N PRO A 656 -20.28 -0.88 -6.10
CA PRO A 656 -19.44 -0.76 -7.29
C PRO A 656 -19.03 -2.12 -7.89
N LEU A 657 -18.62 -3.09 -7.06
CA LEU A 657 -18.25 -4.44 -7.50
C LEU A 657 -19.47 -5.22 -8.00
N ASP A 658 -20.59 -5.12 -7.28
CA ASP A 658 -21.86 -5.75 -7.67
C ASP A 658 -22.31 -5.24 -9.05
N LYS A 659 -22.03 -3.98 -9.37
CA LYS A 659 -22.28 -3.39 -10.69
C LYS A 659 -21.31 -3.88 -11.75
N ALA A 660 -20.04 -4.03 -11.40
CA ALA A 660 -18.99 -4.47 -12.33
C ALA A 660 -19.12 -5.94 -12.72
N PHE A 661 -19.40 -6.81 -11.74
CA PHE A 661 -19.32 -8.26 -11.93
C PHE A 661 -20.68 -8.94 -12.15
N ILE A 662 -21.77 -8.44 -11.57
CA ILE A 662 -23.12 -9.05 -11.74
C ILE A 662 -23.79 -8.45 -12.97
N ARG A 663 -23.31 -8.84 -14.15
CA ARG A 663 -23.66 -8.22 -15.43
C ARG A 663 -24.87 -8.87 -16.10
N ASN A 664 -25.11 -10.16 -15.94
CA ASN A 664 -26.13 -10.88 -16.71
C ASN A 664 -27.23 -11.51 -15.83
N ALA A 665 -26.94 -11.72 -14.55
CA ALA A 665 -27.84 -12.41 -13.65
C ALA A 665 -29.21 -11.72 -13.52
N ASN A 666 -30.26 -12.52 -13.63
CA ASN A 666 -31.64 -12.15 -13.41
C ASN A 666 -32.13 -12.63 -12.03
N TRP A 667 -33.39 -12.35 -11.70
CA TRP A 667 -33.95 -12.72 -10.40
C TRP A 667 -33.93 -14.23 -10.14
N GLN A 668 -34.09 -15.07 -11.16
CA GLN A 668 -34.07 -16.52 -11.01
C GLN A 668 -32.67 -17.00 -10.59
N ASP A 669 -31.62 -16.42 -11.15
CA ASP A 669 -30.22 -16.74 -10.77
C ASP A 669 -29.95 -16.36 -9.30
N TRP A 670 -30.44 -15.19 -8.88
CA TRP A 670 -30.39 -14.76 -7.47
C TRP A 670 -31.20 -15.69 -6.56
N GLN A 671 -32.41 -16.06 -6.97
CA GLN A 671 -33.28 -16.94 -6.20
C GLN A 671 -32.68 -18.34 -6.07
N GLU A 672 -31.96 -18.83 -7.08
CA GLU A 672 -31.23 -20.09 -7.00
C GLU A 672 -30.14 -20.05 -5.92
N GLN A 673 -29.35 -18.97 -5.86
CA GLN A 673 -28.32 -18.83 -4.82
C GLN A 673 -28.93 -18.62 -3.41
N VAL A 674 -30.07 -17.92 -3.29
CA VAL A 674 -30.83 -17.85 -2.03
C VAL A 674 -31.23 -19.25 -1.57
N ASN A 675 -31.87 -20.03 -2.45
CA ASN A 675 -32.28 -21.40 -2.13
C ASN A 675 -31.09 -22.29 -1.78
N TYR A 676 -29.96 -22.12 -2.48
CA TYR A 676 -28.74 -22.85 -2.17
C TYR A 676 -28.24 -22.56 -0.74
N ILE A 677 -28.19 -21.28 -0.35
CA ILE A 677 -27.76 -20.88 1.00
C ILE A 677 -28.75 -21.36 2.05
N GLU A 678 -30.05 -21.19 1.84
CA GLU A 678 -31.08 -21.63 2.80
C GLU A 678 -31.08 -23.15 3.02
N ASN A 679 -30.73 -23.94 2.00
CA ASN A 679 -30.67 -25.40 2.10
C ASN A 679 -29.37 -25.93 2.72
N ASN A 680 -28.22 -25.29 2.46
CA ASN A 680 -26.93 -25.78 2.93
C ASN A 680 -26.53 -25.20 4.29
N ILE A 681 -26.87 -23.94 4.58
CA ILE A 681 -26.62 -23.33 5.90
C ILE A 681 -27.70 -23.80 6.88
N THR A 682 -27.66 -25.07 7.26
CA THR A 682 -28.63 -25.67 8.20
C THR A 682 -28.43 -25.20 9.64
N ASP A 683 -29.37 -25.53 10.52
CA ASP A 683 -29.21 -25.26 11.96
C ASP A 683 -28.01 -25.96 12.59
N GLU A 684 -27.61 -27.11 12.04
CA GLU A 684 -26.42 -27.86 12.45
C GLU A 684 -25.16 -27.14 11.96
N VAL A 685 -25.11 -26.71 10.69
CA VAL A 685 -24.02 -25.89 10.16
C VAL A 685 -23.85 -24.59 10.95
N ILE A 686 -24.94 -23.88 11.31
CA ILE A 686 -24.87 -22.68 12.16
C ILE A 686 -24.30 -23.01 13.55
N LYS A 687 -24.60 -24.19 14.10
CA LYS A 687 -24.02 -24.59 15.38
C LYS A 687 -22.53 -24.85 15.23
N ASP A 688 -22.17 -25.73 14.30
CA ASP A 688 -20.81 -26.24 14.11
C ASP A 688 -19.84 -25.15 13.64
N ALA A 689 -20.32 -24.18 12.86
CA ALA A 689 -19.52 -23.02 12.47
C ALA A 689 -19.00 -22.22 13.67
N PHE A 690 -19.76 -22.13 14.76
CA PHE A 690 -19.34 -21.45 15.98
C PHE A 690 -18.58 -22.35 16.96
N ASP A 691 -18.60 -23.67 16.77
CA ASP A 691 -17.85 -24.62 17.60
C ASP A 691 -16.33 -24.52 17.37
N VAL A 692 -15.89 -23.75 16.36
CA VAL A 692 -14.47 -23.35 16.15
C VAL A 692 -13.97 -22.34 17.19
N LEU A 693 -14.88 -21.67 17.89
CA LEU A 693 -14.52 -20.70 18.92
C LEU A 693 -14.09 -21.42 20.22
N PRO A 694 -13.13 -20.87 20.98
CA PRO A 694 -12.72 -21.42 22.26
C PRO A 694 -13.86 -21.66 23.27
N GLU A 695 -13.64 -22.63 24.17
CA GLU A 695 -14.56 -22.95 25.27
C GLU A 695 -14.83 -21.70 26.13
N GLY A 696 -16.10 -21.47 26.46
CA GLY A 696 -16.58 -20.30 27.18
C GLY A 696 -16.99 -19.12 26.29
N ILE A 697 -16.45 -19.01 25.06
CA ILE A 697 -16.93 -18.05 24.05
C ILE A 697 -18.17 -18.62 23.36
N VAL A 698 -18.12 -19.89 22.95
CA VAL A 698 -19.21 -20.54 22.20
C VAL A 698 -20.52 -20.62 22.99
N GLU A 699 -20.46 -20.70 24.33
CA GLU A 699 -21.60 -20.67 25.25
C GLU A 699 -21.97 -19.26 25.75
N ASP A 700 -21.34 -18.20 25.24
CA ASP A 700 -21.65 -16.83 25.65
C ASP A 700 -23.01 -16.39 25.09
N ALA A 701 -23.76 -15.61 25.88
CA ALA A 701 -25.10 -15.14 25.51
C ALA A 701 -25.10 -14.30 24.23
N TYR A 702 -24.00 -13.61 23.92
CA TYR A 702 -23.84 -12.91 22.65
C TYR A 702 -23.82 -13.88 21.45
N VAL A 703 -23.11 -15.01 21.57
CA VAL A 703 -23.04 -16.04 20.52
C VAL A 703 -24.39 -16.71 20.34
N ASP A 704 -25.11 -17.03 21.42
CA ASP A 704 -26.48 -17.55 21.35
C ASP A 704 -27.43 -16.59 20.62
N GLN A 705 -27.30 -15.28 20.89
CA GLN A 705 -28.09 -14.25 20.22
C GLN A 705 -27.76 -14.17 18.72
N ILE A 706 -26.48 -14.24 18.36
CA ILE A 706 -26.04 -14.24 16.95
C ILE A 706 -26.61 -15.46 16.22
N LYS A 707 -26.43 -16.67 16.77
CA LYS A 707 -26.98 -17.92 16.21
C LYS A 707 -28.49 -17.83 15.99
N ALA A 708 -29.24 -17.33 16.97
CA ALA A 708 -30.69 -17.17 16.85
C ALA A 708 -31.08 -16.14 15.77
N THR A 709 -30.38 -15.01 15.73
CA THR A 709 -30.61 -13.95 14.74
C THR A 709 -30.28 -14.42 13.32
N MET A 710 -29.19 -15.19 13.16
CA MET A 710 -28.77 -15.74 11.88
C MET A 710 -29.79 -16.73 11.32
N LYS A 711 -30.37 -17.60 12.17
CA LYS A 711 -31.46 -18.51 11.76
C LYS A 711 -32.66 -17.73 11.22
N ALA A 712 -33.10 -16.70 11.95
CA ALA A 712 -34.21 -15.85 11.50
C ALA A 712 -33.85 -15.02 10.25
N ARG A 713 -32.60 -14.58 10.11
CA ARG A 713 -32.14 -13.85 8.92
C ARG A 713 -32.04 -14.74 7.69
N ARG A 714 -31.62 -16.00 7.84
CA ARG A 714 -31.66 -17.03 6.80
C ARG A 714 -33.07 -17.21 6.24
N GLU A 715 -34.09 -17.27 7.12
CA GLU A 715 -35.50 -17.35 6.70
C GLU A 715 -36.02 -16.11 5.97
N ASN A 716 -35.34 -14.96 6.11
CA ASN A 716 -35.68 -13.70 5.45
C ASN A 716 -34.77 -13.38 4.25
N LEU A 717 -33.87 -14.30 3.86
CA LEU A 717 -32.83 -14.03 2.87
C LEU A 717 -33.41 -13.72 1.50
N GLU A 718 -34.47 -14.41 1.08
CA GLU A 718 -35.16 -14.11 -0.20
C GLU A 718 -35.68 -12.66 -0.27
N ASP A 719 -36.29 -12.15 0.79
CA ASP A 719 -36.81 -10.77 0.81
C ASP A 719 -35.68 -9.74 0.78
N ILE A 720 -34.57 -10.00 1.50
CA ILE A 720 -33.36 -9.18 1.48
C ILE A 720 -32.78 -9.14 0.08
N ALA A 721 -32.54 -10.32 -0.52
CA ALA A 721 -32.00 -10.48 -1.86
C ALA A 721 -32.87 -9.79 -2.90
N ARG A 722 -34.20 -9.97 -2.83
CA ARG A 722 -35.13 -9.38 -3.79
C ARG A 722 -35.17 -7.85 -3.73
N LYS A 723 -35.06 -7.27 -2.53
CA LYS A 723 -34.96 -5.82 -2.37
C LYS A 723 -33.66 -5.28 -2.96
N TYR A 724 -32.55 -6.00 -2.75
CA TYR A 724 -31.26 -5.59 -3.29
C TYR A 724 -31.15 -5.76 -4.80
N TYR A 725 -31.57 -6.91 -5.34
CA TYR A 725 -31.67 -7.15 -6.78
C TYR A 725 -32.45 -6.05 -7.50
N LYS A 726 -33.61 -5.64 -6.96
CA LYS A 726 -34.38 -4.52 -7.52
C LYS A 726 -33.57 -3.23 -7.52
N HIS A 727 -32.81 -2.94 -6.47
CA HIS A 727 -31.97 -1.75 -6.41
C HIS A 727 -30.86 -1.81 -7.48
N LEU A 728 -30.22 -2.96 -7.66
CA LEU A 728 -29.24 -3.16 -8.73
C LEU A 728 -29.89 -3.00 -10.11
N ALA A 729 -31.09 -3.54 -10.35
CA ALA A 729 -31.72 -3.50 -11.66
C ALA A 729 -32.25 -2.10 -12.08
N GLU A 730 -32.32 -1.13 -11.15
CA GLU A 730 -32.78 0.23 -11.41
C GLU A 730 -31.82 1.06 -12.26
N PHE A 731 -30.53 0.76 -12.23
CA PHE A 731 -29.49 1.47 -12.99
C PHE A 731 -28.49 0.47 -13.51
N ASP A 732 -28.02 0.59 -14.75
CA ASP A 732 -26.98 -0.30 -15.25
C ASP A 732 -25.92 0.39 -16.11
N MET A 733 -24.74 -0.24 -16.18
CA MET A 733 -23.65 0.19 -17.04
C MET A 733 -23.32 -0.92 -18.03
N PHE A 734 -23.40 -0.60 -19.32
CA PHE A 734 -23.01 -1.49 -20.40
C PHE A 734 -21.70 -1.00 -21.01
N THR A 735 -20.59 -1.65 -20.67
CA THR A 735 -19.23 -1.29 -21.08
C THR A 735 -18.76 -2.13 -22.26
N GLY A 736 -18.11 -1.48 -23.22
CA GLY A 736 -17.29 -2.08 -24.28
C GLY A 736 -15.96 -2.61 -23.76
N THR A 737 -15.00 -2.69 -24.66
CA THR A 737 -13.58 -3.03 -24.48
C THR A 737 -12.71 -1.82 -24.82
N GLU A 738 -11.40 -1.93 -24.61
CA GLU A 738 -10.43 -0.94 -25.09
C GLU A 738 -10.04 -1.16 -26.57
N LYS A 739 -10.90 -1.84 -27.34
CA LYS A 739 -10.74 -2.12 -28.77
C LYS A 739 -11.96 -1.59 -29.53
N ASP A 740 -11.81 -1.40 -30.84
CA ASP A 740 -12.89 -0.98 -31.73
C ASP A 740 -14.17 -1.84 -31.58
N ASP A 741 -15.19 -1.25 -30.97
CA ASP A 741 -16.46 -1.92 -30.69
C ASP A 741 -17.63 -1.35 -31.51
N LYS A 742 -18.60 -2.22 -31.79
CA LYS A 742 -19.84 -1.89 -32.50
C LYS A 742 -21.04 -2.16 -31.61
N PHE A 743 -21.67 -1.09 -31.14
CA PHE A 743 -22.87 -1.13 -30.31
C PHE A 743 -24.13 -1.04 -31.17
N LEU A 744 -24.93 -2.11 -31.21
CA LEU A 744 -26.27 -2.08 -31.80
C LEU A 744 -27.34 -1.96 -30.72
N ILE A 745 -27.96 -0.78 -30.65
CA ILE A 745 -28.98 -0.44 -29.65
C ILE A 745 -30.35 -0.50 -30.32
N THR A 746 -31.09 -1.57 -30.07
CA THR A 746 -32.43 -1.79 -30.63
C THR A 746 -33.53 -1.36 -29.65
N ARG A 747 -34.24 -0.28 -30.00
CA ARG A 747 -35.42 0.22 -29.29
C ARG A 747 -36.69 -0.50 -29.76
N LYS A 748 -37.46 -1.04 -28.81
CA LYS A 748 -38.70 -1.78 -29.06
C LYS A 748 -39.87 -1.14 -28.31
N SER A 749 -41.10 -1.53 -28.66
CA SER A 749 -42.31 -1.11 -27.93
C SER A 749 -42.33 -1.64 -26.50
N ASN A 750 -43.21 -1.08 -25.65
CA ASN A 750 -43.36 -1.44 -24.23
C ASN A 750 -42.10 -1.21 -23.37
N GLY A 751 -41.27 -0.24 -23.76
CA GLY A 751 -40.10 0.15 -22.98
C GLY A 751 -38.94 -0.83 -22.97
N LEU A 752 -38.90 -1.77 -23.93
CA LEU A 752 -37.81 -2.72 -24.09
C LEU A 752 -36.69 -2.09 -24.93
N THR A 753 -35.45 -2.19 -24.46
CA THR A 753 -34.23 -1.80 -25.19
C THR A 753 -33.24 -2.96 -25.13
N THR A 754 -32.76 -3.43 -26.28
CA THR A 754 -31.70 -4.45 -26.38
C THR A 754 -30.42 -3.76 -26.84
N ILE A 755 -29.30 -4.08 -26.20
CA ILE A 755 -27.96 -3.61 -26.56
C ILE A 755 -27.14 -4.84 -26.90
N GLU A 756 -26.55 -4.86 -28.10
CA GLU A 756 -25.59 -5.86 -28.57
C GLU A 756 -24.22 -5.18 -28.73
N LEU A 757 -23.17 -5.83 -28.24
CA LEU A 757 -21.76 -5.47 -28.43
C LEU A 757 -21.13 -6.43 -29.44
N LYS A 758 -20.47 -5.90 -30.45
CA LYS A 758 -19.73 -6.70 -31.45
C LYS A 758 -18.33 -6.15 -31.63
N ASN A 759 -17.35 -7.02 -31.86
CA ASN A 759 -16.01 -6.58 -32.26
C ASN A 759 -15.99 -6.02 -33.70
N GLU A 760 -14.81 -5.54 -34.12
CA GLU A 760 -14.56 -5.05 -35.48
C GLU A 760 -15.01 -6.03 -36.60
N ASP A 761 -14.82 -7.34 -36.38
CA ASP A 761 -15.17 -8.44 -37.28
C ASP A 761 -16.68 -8.77 -37.30
N GLY A 762 -17.46 -8.19 -36.38
CA GLY A 762 -18.90 -8.38 -36.25
C GLY A 762 -19.32 -9.62 -35.43
N GLU A 763 -18.39 -10.24 -34.71
CA GLU A 763 -18.66 -11.29 -33.73
C GLU A 763 -19.41 -10.69 -32.52
N LEU A 764 -20.43 -11.38 -32.03
CA LEU A 764 -21.21 -10.93 -30.86
C LEU A 764 -20.45 -11.24 -29.57
N LEU A 765 -20.00 -10.21 -28.88
CA LEU A 765 -19.28 -10.33 -27.60
C LEU A 765 -20.23 -10.32 -26.40
N ALA A 766 -21.28 -9.49 -26.44
CA ALA A 766 -22.26 -9.39 -25.35
C ALA A 766 -23.64 -8.93 -25.84
N GLU A 767 -24.71 -9.33 -25.16
CA GLU A 767 -26.08 -8.87 -25.40
C GLU A 767 -26.84 -8.72 -24.09
N LYS A 768 -27.55 -7.59 -23.91
CA LYS A 768 -28.45 -7.40 -22.76
C LYS A 768 -29.72 -6.64 -23.12
N SER A 769 -30.83 -7.05 -22.51
CA SER A 769 -32.15 -6.42 -22.70
C SER A 769 -32.67 -5.78 -21.41
N TYR A 770 -33.16 -4.55 -21.53
CA TYR A 770 -33.62 -3.70 -20.43
C TYR A 770 -35.09 -3.34 -20.59
N ASN A 771 -35.83 -3.33 -19.48
CA ASN A 771 -37.24 -2.94 -19.45
C ASN A 771 -37.43 -1.71 -18.56
N SER A 772 -38.07 -0.66 -19.08
CA SER A 772 -38.26 0.60 -18.36
C SER A 772 -39.15 0.53 -17.11
N ASN A 773 -39.87 -0.56 -16.88
CA ASN A 773 -40.58 -0.79 -15.61
C ASN A 773 -39.63 -1.18 -14.48
N MET A 774 -38.45 -1.73 -14.80
CA MET A 774 -37.44 -2.14 -13.83
C MET A 774 -36.24 -1.20 -13.84
N THR A 775 -35.73 -0.88 -15.03
CA THR A 775 -34.52 -0.09 -15.24
C THR A 775 -34.87 1.35 -15.55
N ARG A 776 -34.37 2.28 -14.73
CA ARG A 776 -34.62 3.72 -14.84
C ARG A 776 -33.63 4.40 -15.78
N GLU A 777 -32.43 3.86 -15.92
CA GLU A 777 -31.36 4.45 -16.72
C GLU A 777 -30.30 3.40 -17.03
N VAL A 778 -29.72 3.48 -18.24
CA VAL A 778 -28.54 2.69 -18.62
C VAL A 778 -27.48 3.62 -19.19
N TRP A 779 -26.26 3.49 -18.70
CA TRP A 779 -25.09 4.15 -19.25
C TRP A 779 -24.34 3.18 -20.15
N ILE A 780 -23.97 3.63 -21.35
CA ILE A 780 -23.22 2.86 -22.34
C ILE A 780 -21.87 3.53 -22.50
N TYR A 781 -20.81 2.79 -22.25
CA TYR A 781 -19.43 3.25 -22.33
C TYR A 781 -18.71 2.51 -23.47
N GLY A 782 -18.16 3.27 -24.41
CA GLY A 782 -17.22 2.76 -25.42
C GLY A 782 -15.93 2.26 -24.80
N LEU A 783 -15.36 3.07 -23.89
CA LEU A 783 -14.03 2.96 -23.28
C LEU A 783 -12.94 3.54 -24.17
N ASP A 784 -12.27 2.73 -25.01
CA ASP A 784 -11.23 3.19 -25.92
C ASP A 784 -11.41 2.52 -27.29
N GLY A 785 -10.79 3.06 -28.34
CA GLY A 785 -10.98 2.61 -29.73
C GLY A 785 -12.00 3.43 -30.54
N ASP A 786 -12.08 3.16 -31.84
CA ASP A 786 -13.00 3.83 -32.79
C ASP A 786 -14.38 3.14 -32.77
N ASP A 787 -15.19 3.44 -31.75
CA ASP A 787 -16.46 2.75 -31.51
C ASP A 787 -17.63 3.26 -32.38
N GLU A 788 -18.44 2.34 -32.88
CA GLU A 788 -19.68 2.66 -33.60
C GLU A 788 -20.92 2.47 -32.71
N PHE A 789 -21.61 3.57 -32.39
CA PHE A 789 -22.91 3.52 -31.72
C PHE A 789 -24.08 3.63 -32.70
N LYS A 790 -24.80 2.53 -32.92
CA LYS A 790 -25.95 2.48 -33.82
C LYS A 790 -27.26 2.25 -33.07
N ILE A 791 -28.09 3.30 -32.99
CA ILE A 791 -29.44 3.22 -32.40
C ILE A 791 -30.47 3.02 -33.50
N VAL A 792 -31.27 1.95 -33.38
CA VAL A 792 -32.34 1.61 -34.33
C VAL A 792 -33.67 1.35 -33.62
N GLY A 793 -34.76 1.51 -34.36
CA GLY A 793 -36.12 1.27 -33.87
C GLY A 793 -36.75 2.46 -33.15
N GLU A 794 -38.06 2.36 -32.92
CA GLU A 794 -38.87 3.36 -32.23
C GLU A 794 -39.76 2.65 -31.18
N GLY A 795 -40.11 3.35 -30.10
CA GLY A 795 -40.94 2.78 -29.05
C GLY A 795 -41.49 3.81 -28.08
N SER A 796 -42.40 3.37 -27.20
CA SER A 796 -42.96 4.15 -26.10
C SER A 796 -42.36 3.72 -24.76
N ASN A 797 -42.30 4.66 -23.79
CA ASN A 797 -41.74 4.45 -22.45
C ASN A 797 -40.31 3.89 -22.49
N LEU A 798 -39.44 4.42 -23.35
CA LEU A 798 -38.07 3.91 -23.52
C LEU A 798 -37.23 4.12 -22.25
N VAL A 799 -36.30 3.21 -22.01
CA VAL A 799 -35.25 3.37 -20.98
C VAL A 799 -34.36 4.55 -21.39
N PRO A 800 -34.20 5.57 -20.53
CA PRO A 800 -33.19 6.62 -20.71
C PRO A 800 -31.80 6.02 -20.90
N LEU A 801 -31.09 6.46 -21.95
CA LEU A 801 -29.71 6.06 -22.19
C LEU A 801 -28.79 7.27 -22.11
N LYS A 802 -27.60 7.07 -21.54
CA LYS A 802 -26.46 7.96 -21.68
C LYS A 802 -25.38 7.20 -22.43
N ILE A 803 -24.94 7.74 -23.57
CA ILE A 803 -23.88 7.12 -24.38
C ILE A 803 -22.65 7.99 -24.22
N ILE A 804 -21.54 7.35 -23.87
CA ILE A 804 -20.26 7.98 -23.56
C ILE A 804 -19.22 7.22 -24.40
N GLY A 805 -18.67 7.88 -25.41
CA GLY A 805 -17.56 7.34 -26.18
C GLY A 805 -16.24 7.40 -25.40
N GLY A 806 -15.22 6.79 -25.97
CA GLY A 806 -13.83 6.86 -25.53
C GLY A 806 -13.06 8.06 -26.05
N GLU A 807 -11.73 8.02 -25.90
CA GLU A 807 -10.80 9.04 -26.38
C GLU A 807 -10.89 9.24 -27.90
N GLU A 808 -11.02 8.14 -28.63
CA GLU A 808 -11.04 8.11 -30.10
C GLU A 808 -12.45 8.28 -30.72
N ASN A 809 -13.46 8.68 -29.92
CA ASN A 809 -14.89 8.70 -30.32
C ASN A 809 -15.55 10.08 -30.51
#